data_AF-A0A4R2N7U7-F1
#
_entry.id   AF-A0A4R2N7U7-F1
#
_cell.length_a   1.000
_cell.length_b   1.000
_cell.length_c   1.000
_cell.angle_alpha   90.00
_cell.angle_beta   90.00
_cell.angle_gamma   90.00
#
_symmetry.space_group_name_H-M   'P 1'
#
loop_
_entity.id
_entity.type
_entity.pdbx_description
1 polymer ?
#
loop_
_entity_poly.entity_id
_entity_poly.type
_entity_poly.pdbx_seq_one_letter_code
_entity_poly.pdbx_strand_id
1 'polypeptide(L)'
;MKLSTLSCALTIVLYPFSNLNADVGNIDQKVRANAATWFNQLDQNVITAYPAKGTLDAELDRQVVLTYKQNASSQRLALANNDKIQNVDHVRNEFRQSALSGLGESKISYYDFAGLTSRLEGVVNTASRAADTNQHNRLRSYDFILKDRYLRGRPYQVMDSNTGEYLPNYDEATTDSRGRKFSSYPSGHTSNGFGQAVSLALAFPERGQELFSRALQYGESRVVLGAHFPTDTIASRMARYYYMAQLLNDDEIATALSQMARTTRFPFEELCGKSLSHCLSDLPTPVFDTHQKDHFQIGYYGQLRTETPVSITPEQLPSTSPALLRLRFPYLNEAARKQILASTAYPANSLAQRGDLTKPDNNWGLINLPLAYMGPRYLFEDLQTSAIPEHKLDIAHYSKQDTWSQNITGSGKLIINHAGKLHLSGNNQFAGVEVNAGELTLSGHNHFSGDSQLNQQAVLNLSGQLHSPIKLHQQAKLNIRPSNKGMNIYAQAIDLADRTTTLNISTAAHNITELSGKGSVNLTVEDNYSPLNVDTLSGELTFNQQVDLSKKIATIINTQTANGRHRLYLDIKESGTVPEKFALTLVDTQKNGATFSLVDEQGIALSQIDVGDIGYQLKKAGQRWQLSNQLNSLEYHASGIIQALLANATTPQLLFHHTTPKLTEAGKGAIVWADTNIQQYHLHSGNIHFSLNAKHITLGSSKTWQHHSGWGTLSLQAEMNKANLTHPLGGRSQVKGYGVGIYAKYHAHSNVAIEGAMNYSYFQHHLHIKNTRGESVGQFSQPIWGTMLKLSYTHKLGNLNIRPALSTHYMNSHNKSFALSDHIKTKIQSQAVLYSGIGVNMEYVLTAGNIEIRPHLEVEKRYSLSKHPTNIISRNGLSWQGVSVAKQQGLTAGINTKIGKVLALDTTFEYAKQENTQQKKAIKLQIQYEF
;
A
#
# COMPACT_ATOMS: atom_id res chain seq x y z
N MET A 1 -33.94 25.94 13.02
CA MET A 1 -34.28 25.74 14.44
C MET A 1 -34.05 24.29 14.83
N LYS A 2 -32.86 23.96 15.36
CA LYS A 2 -32.58 22.98 16.41
C LYS A 2 -31.06 22.86 16.56
N LEU A 3 -30.59 23.27 17.74
CA LEU A 3 -29.21 23.29 18.20
C LEU A 3 -28.62 21.87 18.23
N SER A 4 -27.39 21.70 17.74
CA SER A 4 -26.47 20.64 18.19
C SER A 4 -25.02 20.95 17.79
N THR A 5 -24.51 22.09 18.26
CA THR A 5 -23.08 22.41 18.22
C THR A 5 -22.73 23.15 19.50
N LEU A 6 -22.50 22.42 20.60
CA LEU A 6 -21.72 22.85 21.78
C LEU A 6 -21.74 21.71 22.84
N SER A 7 -20.85 20.73 22.72
CA SER A 7 -20.50 19.83 23.84
C SER A 7 -19.17 19.10 23.62
N CYS A 8 -18.11 19.85 23.29
CA CYS A 8 -16.75 19.28 23.25
C CYS A 8 -15.64 20.28 23.64
N ALA A 9 -15.98 21.36 24.35
CA ALA A 9 -15.01 22.37 24.76
C ALA A 9 -15.30 22.87 26.18
N LEU A 10 -15.41 21.96 27.16
CA LEU A 10 -15.31 22.30 28.58
C LEU A 10 -15.16 21.03 29.45
N THR A 11 -14.11 20.24 29.22
CA THR A 11 -13.74 19.14 30.14
C THR A 11 -12.22 18.90 30.18
N ILE A 12 -11.43 19.95 29.90
CA ILE A 12 -9.97 19.97 30.07
C ILE A 12 -9.59 21.27 30.80
N VAL A 13 -10.23 21.54 31.92
CA VAL A 13 -9.72 22.41 32.98
C VAL A 13 -10.31 21.82 34.26
N LEU A 14 -9.46 21.47 35.23
CA LEU A 14 -9.82 20.81 36.50
C LEU A 14 -9.95 19.27 36.46
N TYR A 15 -8.96 18.55 35.93
CA TYR A 15 -8.50 17.35 36.64
C TYR A 15 -7.59 17.85 37.77
N PRO A 16 -7.87 17.49 39.03
CA PRO A 16 -7.16 18.11 40.12
C PRO A 16 -5.71 17.60 40.11
N PHE A 17 -4.76 18.53 40.24
CA PHE A 17 -3.37 18.31 40.62
C PHE A 17 -3.21 17.57 41.97
N SER A 18 -4.26 16.97 42.53
CA SER A 18 -4.32 16.42 43.88
C SER A 18 -3.89 14.94 43.98
N ASN A 19 -3.64 14.24 42.88
CA ASN A 19 -3.07 12.88 42.89
C ASN A 19 -1.63 12.80 42.37
N LEU A 20 -0.98 13.95 42.10
CA LEU A 20 0.41 14.07 41.64
C LEU A 20 1.44 14.23 42.78
N ASN A 21 0.97 14.19 44.03
CA ASN A 21 1.79 14.15 45.25
C ASN A 21 2.04 12.71 45.74
N ALA A 22 2.13 11.74 44.83
CA ALA A 22 2.64 10.42 45.17
C ALA A 22 4.14 10.52 45.48
N ASP A 23 4.41 10.86 46.75
CA ASP A 23 5.51 10.40 47.58
C ASP A 23 6.95 10.75 47.19
N VAL A 24 7.21 12.02 46.85
CA VAL A 24 8.58 12.57 46.69
C VAL A 24 9.45 12.32 47.94
N GLY A 25 8.85 12.34 49.14
CA GLY A 25 9.54 12.05 50.40
C GLY A 25 10.01 10.59 50.50
N ASN A 26 9.16 9.64 50.11
CA ASN A 26 9.49 8.21 50.13
C ASN A 26 10.55 7.83 49.09
N ILE A 27 10.57 8.46 47.91
CA ILE A 27 11.63 8.22 46.91
C ILE A 27 13.00 8.71 47.40
N ASP A 28 13.09 9.91 48.00
CA ASP A 28 14.35 10.38 48.59
C ASP A 28 14.82 9.47 49.73
N GLN A 29 13.90 8.95 50.56
CA GLN A 29 14.20 7.96 51.58
C GLN A 29 14.72 6.63 50.98
N LYS A 30 14.09 6.13 49.92
CA LYS A 30 14.54 4.92 49.21
C LYS A 30 15.93 5.09 48.61
N VAL A 31 16.19 6.23 47.97
CA VAL A 31 17.52 6.57 47.42
C VAL A 31 18.56 6.65 48.55
N ARG A 32 18.24 7.30 49.68
CA ARG A 32 19.14 7.34 50.87
C ARG A 32 19.44 5.95 51.42
N ALA A 33 18.43 5.07 51.49
CA ALA A 33 18.58 3.71 51.99
C ALA A 33 19.55 2.89 51.12
N ASN A 34 19.56 3.12 49.81
CA ASN A 34 20.45 2.43 48.87
C ASN A 34 21.83 3.09 48.71
N ALA A 35 21.96 4.38 49.05
CA ALA A 35 23.15 5.17 48.73
C ALA A 35 24.46 4.61 49.34
N ALA A 36 24.40 4.05 50.55
CA ALA A 36 25.55 3.40 51.18
C ALA A 36 26.01 2.15 50.40
N THR A 37 25.07 1.29 50.00
CA THR A 37 25.36 0.10 49.19
C THR A 37 25.94 0.47 47.83
N TRP A 38 25.36 1.47 47.16
CA TRP A 38 25.87 1.96 45.88
C TRP A 38 27.28 2.55 46.00
N PHE A 39 27.56 3.29 47.07
CA PHE A 39 28.92 3.80 47.30
C PHE A 39 29.92 2.67 47.55
N ASN A 40 29.58 1.66 48.35
CA ASN A 40 30.47 0.52 48.58
C ASN A 40 30.79 -0.23 47.28
N GLN A 41 29.79 -0.43 46.41
CA GLN A 41 30.00 -1.04 45.09
C GLN A 41 30.86 -0.16 44.18
N LEU A 42 30.61 1.15 44.16
CA LEU A 42 31.41 2.11 43.41
C LEU A 42 32.89 2.04 43.83
N ASP A 43 33.14 2.10 45.13
CA ASP A 43 34.47 2.16 45.72
C ASP A 43 35.25 0.84 45.56
N GLN A 44 34.58 -0.31 45.56
CA GLN A 44 35.21 -1.62 45.45
C GLN A 44 35.42 -2.08 44.00
N ASN A 45 34.47 -1.77 43.10
CA ASN A 45 34.39 -2.42 41.79
C ASN A 45 34.46 -1.46 40.59
N VAL A 46 34.13 -0.17 40.77
CA VAL A 46 34.04 0.78 39.66
C VAL A 46 35.23 1.74 39.63
N ILE A 47 35.54 2.38 40.76
CA ILE A 47 36.64 3.34 40.84
C ILE A 47 37.91 2.62 41.25
N THR A 48 38.84 2.51 40.30
CA THR A 48 40.15 1.90 40.49
C THR A 48 41.15 2.90 41.06
N ALA A 49 42.31 2.42 41.53
CA ALA A 49 43.40 3.31 41.92
C ALA A 49 43.85 4.19 40.74
N TYR A 50 44.28 5.42 41.04
CA TYR A 50 44.92 6.27 40.03
C TYR A 50 46.22 5.65 39.51
N PRO A 51 46.69 6.01 38.30
CA PRO A 51 47.92 5.46 37.75
C PRO A 51 49.12 5.68 38.67
N ALA A 52 49.83 4.61 39.02
CA ALA A 52 51.05 4.70 39.83
C ALA A 52 52.21 5.29 39.03
N LYS A 53 53.14 5.98 39.70
CA LYS A 53 54.34 6.55 39.06
C LYS A 53 55.10 5.47 38.28
N GLY A 54 55.54 5.81 37.07
CA GLY A 54 56.29 4.90 36.20
C GLY A 54 55.43 3.91 35.39
N THR A 55 54.11 3.88 35.60
CA THR A 55 53.21 3.16 34.69
C THR A 55 52.98 3.94 33.40
N LEU A 56 52.64 3.23 32.32
CA LEU A 56 52.28 3.86 31.04
C LEU A 56 51.13 4.85 31.20
N ASP A 57 50.09 4.50 31.96
CA ASP A 57 48.92 5.38 32.17
C ASP A 57 49.30 6.68 32.91
N ALA A 58 50.26 6.62 33.84
CA ALA A 58 50.78 7.83 34.50
C ALA A 58 51.54 8.71 33.51
N GLU A 59 52.32 8.11 32.61
CA GLU A 59 53.02 8.86 31.57
C GLU A 59 52.03 9.50 30.58
N LEU A 60 50.98 8.78 30.17
CA LEU A 60 49.92 9.34 29.31
C LEU A 60 49.19 10.50 30.01
N ASP A 61 48.86 10.36 31.30
CA ASP A 61 48.30 11.44 32.12
C ASP A 61 49.19 12.69 32.10
N ARG A 62 50.51 12.50 32.29
CA ARG A 62 51.52 13.56 32.31
C ARG A 62 51.59 14.28 30.97
N GLN A 63 51.70 13.52 29.88
CA GLN A 63 51.83 14.04 28.52
C GLN A 63 50.64 14.91 28.12
N VAL A 64 49.41 14.51 28.47
CA VAL A 64 48.22 15.31 28.18
C VAL A 64 48.25 16.65 28.92
N VAL A 65 48.63 16.67 30.20
CA VAL A 65 48.75 17.93 30.97
C VAL A 65 49.79 18.86 30.34
N LEU A 66 50.96 18.33 29.95
CA LEU A 66 52.01 19.12 29.28
C LEU A 66 51.53 19.65 27.92
N THR A 67 50.83 18.82 27.15
CA THR A 67 50.29 19.19 25.84
C THR A 67 49.31 20.35 25.97
N TYR A 68 48.36 20.30 26.91
CA TYR A 68 47.45 21.43 27.10
C TYR A 68 48.14 22.68 27.62
N LYS A 69 49.14 22.55 28.50
CA LYS A 69 49.92 23.70 29.00
C LYS A 69 50.64 24.44 27.87
N GLN A 70 51.11 23.72 26.85
CA GLN A 70 51.84 24.28 25.71
C GLN A 70 50.92 24.73 24.56
N ASN A 71 49.85 23.96 24.29
CA ASN A 71 49.13 24.04 23.02
C ASN A 71 47.63 24.41 23.15
N ALA A 72 47.11 24.66 24.37
CA ALA A 72 45.71 25.06 24.49
C ALA A 72 45.44 26.40 23.81
N SER A 73 44.44 26.44 22.93
CA SER A 73 44.04 27.68 22.25
C SER A 73 43.54 28.73 23.26
N SER A 74 43.65 30.01 22.91
CA SER A 74 43.17 31.12 23.75
C SER A 74 41.67 31.00 24.07
N GLN A 75 40.87 30.56 23.10
CA GLN A 75 39.44 30.27 23.26
C GLN A 75 39.20 29.13 24.25
N ARG A 76 39.96 28.03 24.13
CA ARG A 76 39.83 26.89 25.04
C ARG A 76 40.22 27.25 26.47
N LEU A 77 41.28 28.04 26.64
CA LEU A 77 41.74 28.53 27.94
C LEU A 77 40.73 29.52 28.57
N ALA A 78 40.12 30.40 27.77
CA ALA A 78 39.06 31.30 28.25
C ALA A 78 37.86 30.51 28.78
N LEU A 79 37.39 29.50 28.02
CA LEU A 79 36.34 28.60 28.48
C LEU A 79 36.76 27.85 29.76
N ALA A 80 37.99 27.34 29.81
CA ALA A 80 38.47 26.62 30.99
C ALA A 80 38.50 27.50 32.24
N ASN A 81 38.85 28.78 32.11
CA ASN A 81 38.79 29.75 33.20
C ASN A 81 37.36 30.07 33.62
N ASN A 82 36.40 30.16 32.69
CA ASN A 82 34.97 30.29 33.03
C ASN A 82 34.47 29.05 33.80
N ASP A 83 34.84 27.86 33.34
CA ASP A 83 34.47 26.57 33.95
C ASP A 83 35.08 26.36 35.35
N LYS A 84 36.09 27.15 35.75
CA LYS A 84 36.64 27.14 37.11
C LYS A 84 35.64 27.64 38.15
N ILE A 85 34.64 28.43 37.75
CA ILE A 85 33.61 28.98 38.64
C ILE A 85 32.70 27.84 39.12
N GLN A 86 32.65 27.63 40.44
CA GLN A 86 31.87 26.55 41.09
C GLN A 86 30.55 27.02 41.69
N ASN A 87 30.19 28.29 41.51
CA ASN A 87 28.89 28.79 41.97
C ASN A 87 27.78 27.97 41.33
N VAL A 88 26.85 27.44 42.14
CA VAL A 88 25.79 26.54 41.66
C VAL A 88 24.94 27.19 40.58
N ASP A 89 24.68 28.50 40.70
CA ASP A 89 23.88 29.22 39.74
C ASP A 89 24.59 29.41 38.40
N HIS A 90 25.89 29.70 38.45
CA HIS A 90 26.73 29.77 37.27
C HIS A 90 26.74 28.43 36.52
N VAL A 91 27.04 27.33 37.20
CA VAL A 91 27.12 26.01 36.56
C VAL A 91 25.75 25.59 36.02
N ARG A 92 24.67 25.81 36.77
CA ARG A 92 23.30 25.50 36.30
C ARG A 92 22.96 26.31 35.04
N ASN A 93 23.32 27.59 35.00
CA ASN A 93 23.07 28.44 33.84
C ASN A 93 23.86 27.99 32.60
N GLU A 94 25.13 27.60 32.76
CA GLU A 94 25.95 27.05 31.67
C GLU A 94 25.31 25.78 31.05
N PHE A 95 24.85 24.85 31.89
CA PHE A 95 24.19 23.63 31.41
C PHE A 95 22.77 23.87 30.89
N ARG A 96 22.08 24.91 31.36
CA ARG A 96 20.81 25.38 30.77
C ARG A 96 20.99 25.77 29.30
N GLN A 97 22.09 26.45 28.96
CA GLN A 97 22.39 26.80 27.56
C GLN A 97 22.54 25.55 26.69
N SER A 98 23.28 24.54 27.15
CA SER A 98 23.39 23.26 26.45
C SER A 98 22.06 22.51 26.36
N ALA A 99 21.22 22.56 27.40
CA ALA A 99 19.92 21.89 27.41
C ALA A 99 18.86 22.59 26.53
N LEU A 100 18.91 23.90 26.36
CA LEU A 100 17.77 24.66 25.82
C LEU A 100 18.15 25.65 24.73
N SER A 101 19.43 25.99 24.53
CA SER A 101 19.91 26.91 23.49
C SER A 101 19.10 28.22 23.41
N GLY A 102 18.77 28.82 24.56
CA GLY A 102 17.93 30.01 24.63
C GLY A 102 16.42 29.77 24.73
N LEU A 103 15.93 28.55 24.52
CA LEU A 103 14.51 28.24 24.58
C LEU A 103 13.92 28.59 25.95
N GLY A 104 12.93 29.47 25.94
CA GLY A 104 12.21 29.91 27.13
C GLY A 104 12.94 30.93 28.01
N GLU A 105 14.12 31.44 27.63
CA GLU A 105 14.85 32.45 28.44
C GLU A 105 14.11 33.75 28.66
N SER A 106 13.30 34.19 27.69
CA SER A 106 12.50 35.40 27.83
C SER A 106 11.24 35.23 28.68
N LYS A 107 10.88 33.98 29.05
CA LYS A 107 9.61 33.64 29.72
C LYS A 107 9.78 32.89 31.03
N ILE A 108 10.86 32.14 31.18
CA ILE A 108 11.20 31.35 32.37
C ILE A 108 12.48 31.94 32.93
N SER A 109 12.37 32.62 34.07
CA SER A 109 13.52 33.23 34.72
C SER A 109 14.54 32.17 35.12
N TYR A 110 15.76 32.61 35.46
CA TYR A 110 16.76 31.71 36.02
C TYR A 110 16.26 31.00 37.29
N TYR A 111 15.62 31.73 38.20
CA TYR A 111 15.15 31.18 39.47
C TYR A 111 13.99 30.19 39.29
N ASP A 112 13.09 30.44 38.33
CA ASP A 112 12.02 29.50 38.00
C ASP A 112 12.60 28.20 37.43
N PHE A 113 13.57 28.30 36.51
CA PHE A 113 14.28 27.13 35.98
C PHE A 113 15.00 26.34 37.07
N ALA A 114 15.69 27.03 37.99
CA ALA A 114 16.31 26.40 39.15
C ALA A 114 15.28 25.70 40.05
N GLY A 115 14.11 26.32 40.26
CA GLY A 115 13.00 25.71 40.99
C GLY A 115 12.48 24.43 40.32
N LEU A 116 12.28 24.47 39.00
CA LEU A 116 11.77 23.34 38.20
C LEU A 116 12.73 22.14 38.19
N THR A 117 14.04 22.38 38.24
CA THR A 117 15.09 21.34 38.16
C THR A 117 15.56 20.85 39.53
N SER A 118 15.34 21.63 40.59
CA SER A 118 15.83 21.37 41.96
C SER A 118 15.49 19.98 42.51
N ARG A 119 14.30 19.44 42.21
CA ARG A 119 13.88 18.11 42.69
C ARG A 119 14.69 16.99 42.07
N LEU A 120 14.89 17.03 40.75
CA LEU A 120 15.73 16.07 40.03
C LEU A 120 17.18 16.16 40.51
N GLU A 121 17.72 17.37 40.60
CA GLU A 121 19.06 17.62 41.12
C GLU A 121 19.21 17.10 42.55
N GLY A 122 18.19 17.25 43.39
CA GLY A 122 18.14 16.74 44.76
C GLY A 122 18.34 15.23 44.81
N VAL A 123 17.55 14.47 44.05
CA VAL A 123 17.64 13.00 44.00
C VAL A 123 18.99 12.54 43.44
N VAL A 124 19.46 13.15 42.34
CA VAL A 124 20.78 12.85 41.73
C VAL A 124 21.92 13.13 42.72
N ASN A 125 21.82 14.20 43.50
CA ASN A 125 22.79 14.53 44.52
C ASN A 125 22.73 13.57 45.71
N THR A 126 21.54 13.22 46.21
CA THR A 126 21.34 12.24 47.30
C THR A 126 21.96 10.89 46.93
N ALA A 127 21.73 10.40 45.71
CA ALA A 127 22.28 9.11 45.24
C ALA A 127 23.82 9.05 45.30
N SER A 128 24.48 10.19 45.08
CA SER A 128 25.94 10.31 45.03
C SER A 128 26.61 10.61 46.38
N ARG A 129 25.89 10.42 47.49
CA ARG A 129 26.38 10.70 48.85
C ARG A 129 26.35 9.43 49.71
N ALA A 130 27.32 9.31 50.61
CA ALA A 130 27.38 8.23 51.58
C ALA A 130 27.77 8.75 52.98
N ALA A 131 27.39 8.00 54.00
CA ALA A 131 27.81 8.28 55.37
C ALA A 131 29.29 7.96 55.51
N ASP A 132 30.08 8.97 55.88
CA ASP A 132 31.52 8.83 56.06
C ASP A 132 31.85 8.46 57.51
N THR A 133 32.20 7.19 57.73
CA THR A 133 32.55 6.68 59.06
C THR A 133 33.79 7.36 59.65
N ASN A 134 34.67 7.91 58.81
CA ASN A 134 35.88 8.62 59.24
C ASN A 134 35.60 10.09 59.61
N GLN A 135 34.37 10.57 59.39
CA GLN A 135 33.94 11.94 59.68
C GLN A 135 32.62 11.94 60.47
N HIS A 136 32.55 11.14 61.54
CA HIS A 136 31.38 11.06 62.43
C HIS A 136 30.07 10.73 61.72
N ASN A 137 30.11 9.82 60.72
CA ASN A 137 28.97 9.44 59.88
C ASN A 137 28.32 10.62 59.14
N ARG A 138 29.06 11.70 58.90
CA ARG A 138 28.57 12.83 58.10
C ARG A 138 28.30 12.38 56.67
N LEU A 139 27.13 12.74 56.15
CA LEU A 139 26.78 12.51 54.75
C LEU A 139 27.63 13.42 53.84
N ARG A 140 28.53 12.83 53.05
CA ARG A 140 29.44 13.52 52.11
C ARG A 140 29.26 12.97 50.70
N SER A 141 29.59 13.75 49.68
CA SER A 141 29.62 13.23 48.31
C SER A 141 30.76 12.22 48.15
N TYR A 142 30.55 11.23 47.27
CA TYR A 142 31.50 10.15 47.05
C TYR A 142 32.93 10.67 46.75
N ASP A 143 33.06 11.74 45.98
CA ASP A 143 34.36 12.27 45.57
C ASP A 143 35.17 12.81 46.76
N PHE A 144 34.51 13.35 47.78
CA PHE A 144 35.17 13.80 49.00
C PHE A 144 35.66 12.63 49.85
N ILE A 145 34.87 11.56 49.95
CA ILE A 145 35.25 10.34 50.69
C ILE A 145 36.44 9.67 49.99
N LEU A 146 36.37 9.52 48.66
CA LEU A 146 37.44 8.90 47.87
C LEU A 146 38.71 9.74 47.86
N LYS A 147 38.61 11.08 47.86
CA LYS A 147 39.78 11.96 47.94
C LYS A 147 40.59 11.72 49.21
N ASP A 148 39.91 11.56 50.35
CA ASP A 148 40.55 11.33 51.65
C ASP A 148 41.20 9.94 51.72
N ARG A 149 40.74 8.99 50.90
CA ARG A 149 41.35 7.67 50.71
C ARG A 149 42.57 7.69 49.78
N TYR A 150 42.43 8.26 48.59
CA TYR A 150 43.43 8.14 47.53
C TYR A 150 44.57 9.16 47.64
N LEU A 151 44.29 10.37 48.15
CA LEU A 151 45.31 11.38 48.46
C LEU A 151 46.30 11.71 47.31
N ARG A 152 45.87 11.59 46.05
CA ARG A 152 46.71 11.90 44.87
C ARG A 152 47.04 13.39 44.82
N GLY A 153 48.31 13.75 44.69
CA GLY A 153 48.70 15.14 44.46
C GLY A 153 48.26 15.65 43.07
N ARG A 154 47.89 16.94 42.98
CA ARG A 154 47.49 17.60 41.73
C ARG A 154 48.71 17.83 40.82
N PRO A 155 48.52 17.96 39.49
CA PRO A 155 49.64 18.15 38.56
C PRO A 155 50.60 19.29 38.98
N TYR A 156 50.08 20.45 39.37
CA TYR A 156 50.92 21.57 39.83
C TYR A 156 51.65 21.34 41.16
N GLN A 157 51.29 20.31 41.94
CA GLN A 157 51.93 19.95 43.21
C GLN A 157 53.02 18.90 43.03
N VAL A 158 52.90 18.07 41.99
CA VAL A 158 53.71 16.86 41.80
C VAL A 158 54.51 16.85 40.50
N MET A 159 54.36 17.86 39.66
CA MET A 159 55.16 18.05 38.45
C MET A 159 55.95 19.34 38.55
N ASP A 160 57.21 19.29 38.14
CA ASP A 160 58.06 20.47 38.04
C ASP A 160 57.52 21.41 36.94
N SER A 161 57.43 22.71 37.26
CA SER A 161 56.80 23.68 36.37
C SER A 161 57.60 23.98 35.11
N ASN A 162 58.90 23.67 35.09
CA ASN A 162 59.80 23.99 33.98
C ASN A 162 60.04 22.77 33.09
N THR A 163 60.36 21.63 33.70
CA THR A 163 60.72 20.38 33.01
C THR A 163 59.50 19.51 32.71
N GLY A 164 58.41 19.63 33.49
CA GLY A 164 57.25 18.76 33.37
C GLY A 164 57.47 17.34 33.92
N GLU A 165 58.61 17.08 34.57
CA GLU A 165 58.90 15.80 35.19
C GLU A 165 58.22 15.66 36.55
N TYR A 166 57.97 14.41 36.96
CA TYR A 166 57.38 14.13 38.28
C TYR A 166 58.37 14.36 39.41
N LEU A 167 57.99 15.20 40.36
CA LEU A 167 58.75 15.44 41.58
C LEU A 167 58.82 14.14 42.45
N PRO A 168 59.79 14.05 43.38
CA PRO A 168 59.90 12.92 44.29
C PRO A 168 58.65 12.67 45.15
N ASN A 169 57.88 13.71 45.47
CA ASN A 169 56.65 13.68 46.28
C ASN A 169 55.37 13.38 45.48
N TYR A 170 55.46 12.57 44.43
CA TYR A 170 54.35 12.28 43.50
C TYR A 170 53.07 11.78 44.19
N ASP A 171 53.22 10.96 45.24
CA ASP A 171 52.09 10.31 45.92
C ASP A 171 51.51 11.15 47.08
N GLU A 172 52.05 12.36 47.36
CA GLU A 172 51.69 13.14 48.54
C GLU A 172 50.84 14.37 48.19
N ALA A 173 49.52 14.28 48.42
CA ALA A 173 48.67 15.47 48.45
C ALA A 173 49.10 16.42 49.59
N THR A 174 49.43 17.65 49.24
CA THR A 174 49.81 18.67 50.24
C THR A 174 48.60 19.13 51.05
N THR A 175 48.83 19.55 52.28
CA THR A 175 47.79 20.02 53.20
C THR A 175 47.56 21.52 53.04
N ASP A 176 46.30 21.97 53.06
CA ASP A 176 45.95 23.39 53.09
C ASP A 176 46.19 24.02 54.47
N SER A 177 46.07 25.36 54.56
CA SER A 177 46.23 26.11 55.82
C SER A 177 45.21 25.77 56.91
N ARG A 178 44.21 24.91 56.60
CA ARG A 178 43.18 24.41 57.52
C ARG A 178 43.32 22.91 57.79
N GLY A 179 44.45 22.29 57.42
CA GLY A 179 44.69 20.87 57.71
C GLY A 179 44.08 19.88 56.71
N ARG A 180 43.51 20.34 55.57
CA ARG A 180 42.85 19.47 54.58
C ARG A 180 43.80 19.06 53.46
N LYS A 181 43.91 17.77 53.13
CA LYS A 181 44.73 17.28 52.02
C LYS A 181 44.11 17.67 50.66
N PHE A 182 44.87 18.34 49.80
CA PHE A 182 44.44 18.75 48.46
C PHE A 182 44.56 17.62 47.44
N SER A 183 43.71 16.60 47.57
CA SER A 183 43.68 15.48 46.62
C SER A 183 43.08 15.87 45.25
N SER A 184 43.62 15.32 44.17
CA SER A 184 43.13 15.47 42.80
C SER A 184 42.15 14.37 42.38
N TYR A 185 42.23 13.17 42.97
CA TYR A 185 41.50 11.98 42.50
C TYR A 185 40.35 11.57 43.44
N PRO A 186 39.10 11.43 42.94
CA PRO A 186 38.60 11.85 41.62
C PRO A 186 38.27 13.37 41.58
N SER A 187 38.00 13.93 40.40
CA SER A 187 37.74 15.37 40.24
C SER A 187 36.34 15.80 40.68
N GLY A 188 36.24 16.45 41.84
CA GLY A 188 34.96 16.98 42.36
C GLY A 188 34.28 18.02 41.45
N HIS A 189 35.05 18.85 40.72
CA HIS A 189 34.47 19.80 39.76
C HIS A 189 33.82 19.04 38.60
N THR A 190 34.53 18.06 38.03
CA THR A 190 33.99 17.20 36.97
C THR A 190 32.73 16.49 37.44
N SER A 191 32.72 15.98 38.67
CA SER A 191 31.54 15.36 39.29
C SER A 191 30.33 16.31 39.35
N ASN A 192 30.53 17.60 39.62
CA ASN A 192 29.45 18.60 39.61
C ASN A 192 28.88 18.78 38.19
N GLY A 193 29.74 19.01 37.19
CA GLY A 193 29.30 19.18 35.80
C GLY A 193 28.54 17.96 35.26
N PHE A 194 29.01 16.75 35.54
CA PHE A 194 28.27 15.53 35.18
C PHE A 194 26.96 15.37 35.97
N GLY A 195 26.89 15.80 37.24
CA GLY A 195 25.65 15.81 38.00
C GLY A 195 24.58 16.72 37.39
N GLN A 196 24.99 17.89 36.89
CA GLN A 196 24.11 18.81 36.14
C GLN A 196 23.65 18.21 34.82
N ALA A 197 24.58 17.61 34.05
CA ALA A 197 24.24 16.92 32.81
C ALA A 197 23.24 15.77 33.02
N VAL A 198 23.44 14.92 34.05
CA VAL A 198 22.51 13.84 34.39
C VAL A 198 21.12 14.41 34.71
N SER A 199 21.05 15.42 35.58
CA SER A 199 19.78 16.01 36.01
C SER A 199 18.99 16.58 34.82
N LEU A 200 19.66 17.31 33.94
CA LEU A 200 19.04 17.86 32.74
C LEU A 200 18.78 16.83 31.65
N ALA A 201 19.57 15.76 31.53
CA ALA A 201 19.32 14.69 30.56
C ALA A 201 18.14 13.80 30.98
N LEU A 202 17.87 13.69 32.29
CA LEU A 202 16.63 13.08 32.80
C LEU A 202 15.40 13.95 32.45
N ALA A 203 15.54 15.27 32.52
CA ALA A 203 14.48 16.20 32.14
C ALA A 203 14.33 16.37 30.62
N PHE A 204 15.42 16.37 29.87
CA PHE A 204 15.50 16.67 28.44
C PHE A 204 16.33 15.60 27.72
N PRO A 205 15.87 14.34 27.65
CA PRO A 205 16.63 13.26 27.02
C PRO A 205 16.88 13.49 25.52
N GLU A 206 16.14 14.37 24.85
CA GLU A 206 16.43 14.84 23.48
C GLU A 206 17.76 15.60 23.34
N ARG A 207 18.30 16.08 24.47
CA ARG A 207 19.52 16.90 24.52
C ARG A 207 20.66 16.21 25.24
N GLY A 208 20.52 14.93 25.60
CA GLY A 208 21.55 14.21 26.35
C GLY A 208 22.90 14.17 25.63
N GLN A 209 22.91 14.06 24.30
CA GLN A 209 24.14 14.10 23.49
C GLN A 209 24.93 15.40 23.68
N GLU A 210 24.25 16.55 23.70
CA GLU A 210 24.86 17.86 23.92
C GLU A 210 25.26 18.04 25.39
N LEU A 211 24.41 17.62 26.33
CA LEU A 211 24.64 17.75 27.77
C LEU A 211 25.86 16.95 28.25
N PHE A 212 25.98 15.69 27.84
CA PHE A 212 27.14 14.88 28.20
C PHE A 212 28.40 15.32 27.45
N SER A 213 28.28 15.88 26.24
CA SER A 213 29.39 16.53 25.52
C SER A 213 29.91 17.76 26.27
N ARG A 214 29.01 18.59 26.81
CA ARG A 214 29.36 19.72 27.67
C ARG A 214 29.99 19.27 28.98
N ALA A 215 29.53 18.18 29.58
CA ALA A 215 30.13 17.62 30.80
C ALA A 215 31.55 17.12 30.60
N LEU A 216 31.83 16.47 29.46
CA LEU A 216 33.19 16.10 29.06
C LEU A 216 34.09 17.34 28.92
N GLN A 217 33.62 18.37 28.22
CA GLN A 217 34.33 19.65 28.06
C GLN A 217 34.57 20.38 29.39
N TYR A 218 33.58 20.38 30.28
CA TYR A 218 33.67 20.96 31.63
C TYR A 218 34.71 20.21 32.49
N GLY A 219 34.78 18.88 32.36
CA GLY A 219 35.81 18.07 33.01
C GLY A 219 37.21 18.33 32.44
N GLU A 220 37.34 18.34 31.12
CA GLU A 220 38.58 18.64 30.40
C GLU A 220 39.15 20.01 30.78
N SER A 221 38.30 21.01 31.03
CA SER A 221 38.71 22.34 31.50
C SER A 221 39.57 22.28 32.77
N ARG A 222 39.41 21.25 33.60
CA ARG A 222 40.22 21.05 34.81
C ARG A 222 41.62 20.49 34.52
N VAL A 223 41.78 19.79 33.39
CA VAL A 223 43.08 19.31 32.89
C VAL A 223 43.81 20.44 32.17
N VAL A 224 43.09 21.23 31.35
CA VAL A 224 43.63 22.42 30.68
C VAL A 224 44.24 23.41 31.68
N LEU A 225 43.59 23.59 32.84
CA LEU A 225 44.09 24.46 33.92
C LEU A 225 45.18 23.81 34.81
N GLY A 226 45.64 22.60 34.48
CA GLY A 226 46.66 21.87 35.25
C GLY A 226 46.21 21.48 36.67
N ALA A 227 44.91 21.49 36.96
CA ALA A 227 44.37 21.23 38.29
C ALA A 227 44.13 19.75 38.58
N HIS A 228 43.99 18.94 37.52
CA HIS A 228 43.66 17.52 37.56
C HIS A 228 44.35 16.79 36.41
N PHE A 229 44.68 15.51 36.61
CA PHE A 229 45.10 14.61 35.54
C PHE A 229 43.86 14.11 34.75
N PRO A 230 44.04 13.70 33.48
CA PRO A 230 42.98 13.08 32.68
C PRO A 230 42.21 11.97 33.40
N THR A 231 42.91 11.06 34.06
CA THR A 231 42.27 9.96 34.79
C THR A 231 41.43 10.40 35.98
N ASP A 232 41.67 11.59 36.56
CA ASP A 232 40.85 12.16 37.65
C ASP A 232 39.44 12.51 37.17
N THR A 233 39.33 13.03 35.94
CA THR A 233 38.05 13.45 35.34
C THR A 233 37.28 12.24 34.81
N ILE A 234 37.99 11.25 34.22
CA ILE A 234 37.42 9.98 33.76
C ILE A 234 36.78 9.24 34.95
N ALA A 235 37.45 9.20 36.10
CA ALA A 235 36.91 8.57 37.31
C ALA A 235 35.60 9.24 37.78
N SER A 236 35.50 10.57 37.71
CA SER A 236 34.25 11.26 38.03
C SER A 236 33.13 11.03 37.01
N ARG A 237 33.47 10.89 35.71
CA ARG A 237 32.52 10.43 34.69
C ARG A 237 32.00 9.04 35.01
N MET A 238 32.90 8.10 35.29
CA MET A 238 32.57 6.71 35.65
C MET A 238 31.58 6.66 36.81
N ALA A 239 31.88 7.37 37.91
CA ALA A 239 31.01 7.41 39.07
C ALA A 239 29.63 8.01 38.77
N ARG A 240 29.56 9.07 37.97
CA ARG A 240 28.28 9.71 37.64
C ARG A 240 27.42 8.88 36.68
N TYR A 241 28.04 8.18 35.73
CA TYR A 241 27.34 7.18 34.92
C TYR A 241 26.85 6.01 35.77
N TYR A 242 27.69 5.49 36.66
CA TYR A 242 27.29 4.45 37.61
C TYR A 242 26.06 4.87 38.43
N TYR A 243 26.09 6.03 39.11
CA TYR A 243 24.95 6.47 39.92
C TYR A 243 23.68 6.74 39.09
N MET A 244 23.82 7.30 37.89
CA MET A 244 22.68 7.45 36.97
C MET A 244 22.08 6.09 36.60
N ALA A 245 22.91 5.10 36.29
CA ALA A 245 22.46 3.76 36.00
C ALA A 245 21.75 3.13 37.19
N GLN A 246 22.27 3.26 38.41
CA GLN A 246 21.61 2.74 39.62
C GLN A 246 20.23 3.35 39.85
N LEU A 247 20.09 4.67 39.67
CA LEU A 247 18.81 5.36 39.75
C LEU A 247 17.81 4.87 38.69
N LEU A 248 18.30 4.65 37.47
CA LEU A 248 17.46 4.22 36.36
C LEU A 248 17.22 2.71 36.32
N ASN A 249 17.95 1.90 37.07
CA ASN A 249 17.77 0.45 37.14
C ASN A 249 16.64 0.04 38.10
N ASP A 250 16.28 0.89 39.05
CA ASP A 250 15.13 0.70 39.95
C ASP A 250 13.87 1.32 39.33
N ASP A 251 12.88 0.50 38.98
CA ASP A 251 11.67 0.93 38.26
C ASP A 251 10.83 1.97 39.00
N GLU A 252 10.81 1.92 40.34
CA GLU A 252 10.05 2.86 41.17
C GLU A 252 10.75 4.22 41.16
N ILE A 253 12.07 4.24 41.35
CA ILE A 253 12.89 5.45 41.28
C ILE A 253 12.84 6.03 39.86
N ALA A 254 13.02 5.22 38.82
CA ALA A 254 12.97 5.65 37.42
C ALA A 254 11.60 6.26 37.07
N THR A 255 10.49 5.63 37.51
CA THR A 255 9.15 6.16 37.31
C THR A 255 8.96 7.51 37.99
N ALA A 256 9.42 7.66 39.23
CA ALA A 256 9.35 8.92 39.97
C ALA A 256 10.19 10.01 39.31
N LEU A 257 11.41 9.69 38.84
CA LEU A 257 12.26 10.61 38.09
C LEU A 257 11.58 11.05 36.79
N SER A 258 10.94 10.14 36.05
CA SER A 258 10.17 10.49 34.85
C SER A 258 8.95 11.37 35.16
N GLN A 259 8.32 11.23 36.33
CA GLN A 259 7.25 12.14 36.76
C GLN A 259 7.80 13.53 37.07
N MET A 260 8.91 13.63 37.83
CA MET A 260 9.58 14.89 38.10
C MET A 260 10.02 15.57 36.80
N ALA A 261 10.59 14.81 35.86
CA ALA A 261 10.96 15.29 34.54
C ALA A 261 9.77 15.86 33.76
N ARG A 262 8.60 15.21 33.77
CA ARG A 262 7.38 15.77 33.15
C ARG A 262 7.01 17.12 33.76
N THR A 263 7.09 17.27 35.09
CA THR A 263 6.84 18.56 35.75
C THR A 263 7.87 19.62 35.33
N THR A 264 9.16 19.26 35.25
CA THR A 264 10.22 20.18 34.79
C THR A 264 10.00 20.62 33.35
N ARG A 265 9.50 19.73 32.48
CA ARG A 265 9.29 19.98 31.05
C ARG A 265 8.03 20.77 30.73
N PHE A 266 6.97 20.65 31.56
CA PHE A 266 5.65 21.20 31.27
C PHE A 266 5.65 22.68 30.83
N PRO A 267 6.37 23.62 31.49
CA PRO A 267 6.41 25.01 31.04
C PRO A 267 7.06 25.20 29.66
N PHE A 268 7.98 24.31 29.26
CA PHE A 268 8.62 24.34 27.94
C PHE A 268 7.72 23.75 26.85
N GLU A 269 6.85 22.81 27.19
CA GLU A 269 5.83 22.29 26.27
C GLU A 269 4.85 23.39 25.84
N GLU A 270 4.42 24.25 26.78
CA GLU A 270 3.54 25.39 26.47
C GLU A 270 4.20 26.42 25.55
N LEU A 271 5.52 26.59 25.63
CA LEU A 271 6.27 27.56 24.83
C LEU A 271 6.56 27.09 23.39
N CYS A 272 6.64 25.78 23.16
CA CYS A 272 7.10 25.22 21.88
C CYS A 272 6.06 25.36 20.75
N GLY A 273 4.76 25.52 21.05
CA GLY A 273 3.69 25.61 20.04
C GLY A 273 3.49 24.34 19.17
N LYS A 274 4.37 23.35 19.33
CA LYS A 274 4.38 21.98 18.79
C LYS A 274 4.77 21.03 19.93
N SER A 275 4.99 19.74 19.64
CA SER A 275 5.56 18.83 20.64
C SER A 275 6.97 19.27 21.05
N LEU A 276 7.25 19.36 22.36
CA LEU A 276 8.57 19.77 22.88
C LEU A 276 9.72 18.95 22.29
N SER A 277 9.53 17.65 22.07
CA SER A 277 10.55 16.79 21.47
C SER A 277 10.99 17.23 20.07
N HIS A 278 10.08 17.80 19.28
CA HIS A 278 10.41 18.41 17.98
C HIS A 278 11.25 19.67 18.18
N CYS A 279 10.81 20.60 19.04
CA CYS A 279 11.58 21.82 19.32
C CYS A 279 12.99 21.51 19.81
N LEU A 280 13.14 20.58 20.76
CA LEU A 280 14.44 20.24 21.34
C LEU A 280 15.36 19.54 20.35
N SER A 281 14.82 18.67 19.48
CA SER A 281 15.63 17.98 18.47
C SER A 281 16.14 18.92 17.36
N ASP A 282 15.44 20.03 17.12
CA ASP A 282 15.83 21.05 16.14
C ASP A 282 16.87 22.04 16.69
N LEU A 283 17.15 22.03 18.01
CA LEU A 283 18.13 22.92 18.61
C LEU A 283 19.56 22.54 18.18
N PRO A 284 20.45 23.54 17.97
CA PRO A 284 21.83 23.26 17.60
C PRO A 284 22.56 22.49 18.71
N THR A 285 23.50 21.64 18.31
CA THR A 285 24.33 20.82 19.20
C THR A 285 25.82 21.10 19.03
N PRO A 286 26.27 22.37 19.18
CA PRO A 286 27.61 22.79 18.75
C PRO A 286 28.74 22.08 19.51
N VAL A 287 28.54 21.75 20.79
CA VAL A 287 29.57 21.05 21.58
C VAL A 287 29.65 19.59 21.14
N PHE A 288 28.52 18.92 20.95
CA PHE A 288 28.47 17.58 20.40
C PHE A 288 29.06 17.52 18.98
N ASP A 289 28.70 18.46 18.10
CA ASP A 289 29.18 18.52 16.71
C ASP A 289 30.70 18.70 16.66
N THR A 290 31.27 19.48 17.59
CA THR A 290 32.72 19.65 17.74
C THR A 290 33.36 18.33 18.12
N HIS A 291 32.84 17.66 19.16
CA HIS A 291 33.40 16.37 19.60
C HIS A 291 33.21 15.29 18.54
N GLN A 292 32.14 15.32 17.76
CA GLN A 292 31.93 14.38 16.67
C GLN A 292 32.99 14.53 15.57
N LYS A 293 33.35 15.76 15.21
CA LYS A 293 34.44 16.05 14.26
C LYS A 293 35.79 15.53 14.78
N ASP A 294 36.02 15.64 16.07
CA ASP A 294 37.24 15.16 16.74
C ASP A 294 37.13 13.68 17.19
N HIS A 295 36.21 12.90 16.60
CA HIS A 295 36.01 11.48 16.87
C HIS A 295 35.85 11.13 18.37
N PHE A 296 35.25 12.03 19.14
CA PHE A 296 35.06 11.97 20.58
C PHE A 296 36.34 11.69 21.38
N GLN A 297 37.51 12.10 20.86
CA GLN A 297 38.80 11.93 21.53
C GLN A 297 38.83 12.48 22.95
N ILE A 298 38.06 13.55 23.23
CA ILE A 298 37.91 14.14 24.57
C ILE A 298 37.54 13.13 25.66
N GLY A 299 36.87 12.03 25.30
CA GLY A 299 36.50 10.98 26.23
C GLY A 299 37.67 10.19 26.82
N TYR A 300 38.78 10.14 26.10
CA TYR A 300 40.00 9.42 26.49
C TYR A 300 41.27 10.25 26.23
N TYR A 301 41.10 11.56 26.02
CA TYR A 301 42.16 12.54 25.75
C TYR A 301 43.04 12.22 24.54
N GLY A 302 42.49 11.48 23.56
CA GLY A 302 43.25 11.01 22.40
C GLY A 302 44.34 9.99 22.71
N GLN A 303 44.43 9.48 23.96
CA GLN A 303 45.50 8.60 24.41
C GLN A 303 45.15 7.12 24.26
N LEU A 304 45.94 6.40 23.46
CA LEU A 304 45.86 4.96 23.28
C LEU A 304 47.13 4.28 23.81
N ARG A 305 46.98 3.08 24.39
CA ARG A 305 48.12 2.25 24.84
C ARG A 305 48.83 1.55 23.67
N THR A 306 48.14 1.38 22.54
CA THR A 306 48.65 0.84 21.28
C THR A 306 48.03 1.60 20.10
N GLU A 307 48.71 1.66 18.96
CA GLU A 307 48.28 2.51 17.83
C GLU A 307 46.91 2.13 17.24
N THR A 308 46.55 0.84 17.27
CA THR A 308 45.30 0.35 16.68
C THR A 308 44.16 0.38 17.72
N PRO A 309 43.06 1.11 17.49
CA PRO A 309 41.89 1.10 18.36
C PRO A 309 41.28 -0.30 18.50
N VAL A 310 40.99 -0.73 19.73
CA VAL A 310 40.36 -2.03 20.02
C VAL A 310 38.89 -1.83 20.38
N SER A 311 37.99 -2.53 19.69
CA SER A 311 36.56 -2.54 20.02
C SER A 311 36.25 -3.43 21.23
N ILE A 312 35.14 -3.14 21.89
CA ILE A 312 34.63 -3.86 23.06
C ILE A 312 33.32 -4.57 22.70
N THR A 313 33.02 -5.69 23.36
CA THR A 313 31.75 -6.43 23.20
C THR A 313 30.75 -6.12 24.33
N PRO A 314 29.44 -6.39 24.14
CA PRO A 314 28.42 -6.17 25.18
C PRO A 314 28.71 -6.87 26.52
N GLU A 315 29.36 -8.02 26.52
CA GLU A 315 29.68 -8.80 27.73
C GLU A 315 30.70 -8.09 28.62
N GLN A 316 31.58 -7.28 28.02
CA GLN A 316 32.61 -6.52 28.73
C GLN A 316 32.06 -5.24 29.37
N LEU A 317 30.81 -4.84 29.09
CA LEU A 317 30.18 -3.68 29.73
C LEU A 317 29.52 -4.03 31.07
N PRO A 318 29.52 -3.10 32.05
CA PRO A 318 28.83 -3.29 33.33
C PRO A 318 27.37 -3.73 33.14
N SER A 319 26.87 -4.62 34.01
CA SER A 319 25.51 -5.17 33.87
C SER A 319 24.42 -4.10 33.99
N THR A 320 24.57 -3.11 34.87
CA THR A 320 23.57 -2.03 35.03
C THR A 320 23.72 -0.89 34.02
N SER A 321 24.79 -0.86 33.21
CA SER A 321 25.03 0.21 32.23
C SER A 321 23.89 0.46 31.22
N PRO A 322 23.12 -0.54 30.74
CA PRO A 322 22.01 -0.31 29.82
C PRO A 322 20.93 0.64 30.37
N ALA A 323 20.84 0.78 31.70
CA ALA A 323 19.92 1.70 32.36
C ALA A 323 20.15 3.16 31.94
N LEU A 324 21.39 3.54 31.59
CA LEU A 324 21.74 4.88 31.09
C LEU A 324 20.90 5.32 29.88
N LEU A 325 20.42 4.37 29.09
CA LEU A 325 19.69 4.63 27.86
C LEU A 325 18.17 4.40 27.99
N ARG A 326 17.64 4.06 29.18
CA ARG A 326 16.20 3.75 29.35
C ARG A 326 15.27 4.89 28.92
N LEU A 327 15.60 6.15 29.26
CA LEU A 327 14.79 7.31 28.86
C LEU A 327 15.00 7.71 27.40
N ARG A 328 16.15 7.35 26.81
CA ARG A 328 16.47 7.64 25.40
C ARG A 328 15.88 6.60 24.45
N PHE A 329 15.88 5.33 24.84
CA PHE A 329 15.36 4.20 24.05
C PHE A 329 14.40 3.35 24.90
N PRO A 330 13.23 3.90 25.30
CA PRO A 330 12.26 3.19 26.15
C PRO A 330 11.55 2.03 25.43
N TYR A 331 11.71 1.92 24.11
CA TYR A 331 11.18 0.85 23.28
C TYR A 331 12.20 -0.28 23.01
N LEU A 332 13.44 -0.16 23.51
CA LEU A 332 14.45 -1.22 23.41
C LEU A 332 14.53 -2.02 24.72
N ASN A 333 14.90 -3.29 24.63
CA ASN A 333 15.19 -4.10 25.82
C ASN A 333 16.61 -3.83 26.35
N GLU A 334 16.96 -4.44 27.49
CA GLU A 334 18.27 -4.26 28.14
C GLU A 334 19.44 -4.68 27.22
N ALA A 335 19.33 -5.84 26.56
CA ALA A 335 20.36 -6.35 25.65
C ALA A 335 20.63 -5.39 24.48
N ALA A 336 19.57 -4.90 23.84
CA ALA A 336 19.65 -3.93 22.74
C ALA A 336 20.32 -2.61 23.19
N ARG A 337 19.98 -2.10 24.38
CA ARG A 337 20.63 -0.91 24.96
C ARG A 337 22.11 -1.18 25.27
N LYS A 338 22.47 -2.36 25.76
CA LYS A 338 23.86 -2.76 26.01
C LYS A 338 24.68 -2.83 24.72
N GLN A 339 24.09 -3.36 23.64
CA GLN A 339 24.71 -3.37 22.31
C GLN A 339 24.98 -1.96 21.79
N ILE A 340 24.05 -1.01 21.97
CA ILE A 340 24.27 0.40 21.59
C ILE A 340 25.49 0.97 22.34
N LEU A 341 25.56 0.78 23.66
CA LEU A 341 26.69 1.24 24.46
C LEU A 341 28.02 0.63 23.99
N ALA A 342 28.05 -0.67 23.69
CA ALA A 342 29.26 -1.34 23.22
C ALA A 342 29.68 -0.85 21.82
N SER A 343 28.72 -0.71 20.90
CA SER A 343 28.98 -0.27 19.52
C SER A 343 29.47 1.17 19.40
N THR A 344 29.25 1.98 20.44
CA THR A 344 29.62 3.39 20.47
C THR A 344 30.76 3.69 21.44
N ALA A 345 31.23 2.69 22.21
CA ALA A 345 32.24 2.84 23.23
C ALA A 345 33.58 3.42 22.72
N TYR A 346 34.30 4.08 23.60
CA TYR A 346 35.70 4.44 23.37
C TYR A 346 36.56 3.18 23.19
N PRO A 347 37.72 3.27 22.51
CA PRO A 347 38.59 2.12 22.31
C PRO A 347 39.00 1.48 23.65
N ALA A 348 38.93 0.15 23.74
CA ALA A 348 39.24 -0.63 24.95
C ALA A 348 40.71 -0.49 25.38
N ASN A 349 41.60 -0.16 24.45
CA ASN A 349 43.00 0.13 24.72
C ASN A 349 43.28 1.63 25.01
N SER A 350 42.25 2.47 25.14
CA SER A 350 42.40 3.89 25.47
C SER A 350 42.53 4.16 26.96
N LEU A 351 42.99 5.36 27.32
CA LEU A 351 43.06 5.83 28.72
C LEU A 351 41.71 5.83 29.46
N ALA A 352 40.59 5.73 28.73
CA ALA A 352 39.26 5.58 29.30
C ALA A 352 38.99 4.19 29.91
N GLN A 353 39.71 3.14 29.48
CA GLN A 353 39.68 1.85 30.16
C GLN A 353 40.50 1.95 31.45
N ARG A 354 39.92 1.53 32.58
CA ARG A 354 40.53 1.64 33.89
C ARG A 354 40.54 0.30 34.61
N GLY A 355 41.70 -0.21 34.97
CA GLY A 355 41.83 -1.48 35.69
C GLY A 355 41.82 -2.68 34.74
N ASP A 356 41.16 -3.76 35.15
CA ASP A 356 41.12 -5.03 34.41
C ASP A 356 39.93 -5.05 33.44
N LEU A 357 40.20 -5.12 32.13
CA LEU A 357 39.20 -5.15 31.05
C LEU A 357 38.26 -6.37 31.17
N THR A 358 38.72 -7.47 31.77
CA THR A 358 37.92 -8.69 31.96
C THR A 358 36.87 -8.55 33.05
N LYS A 359 36.97 -7.51 33.90
CA LYS A 359 35.97 -7.19 34.92
C LYS A 359 35.05 -6.09 34.39
N PRO A 360 33.78 -6.38 34.06
CA PRO A 360 32.92 -5.40 33.39
C PRO A 360 32.75 -4.07 34.13
N ASP A 361 32.71 -4.09 35.47
CA ASP A 361 32.59 -2.88 36.30
C ASP A 361 33.80 -1.93 36.21
N ASN A 362 34.94 -2.38 35.69
CA ASN A 362 36.09 -1.50 35.40
C ASN A 362 35.90 -0.67 34.12
N ASN A 363 34.92 -1.03 33.28
CA ASN A 363 34.76 -0.50 31.93
C ASN A 363 33.75 0.64 31.81
N TRP A 364 33.23 1.21 32.92
CA TRP A 364 32.37 2.41 32.89
C TRP A 364 33.02 3.58 32.16
N GLY A 365 34.35 3.67 32.17
CA GLY A 365 35.08 4.75 31.51
C GLY A 365 34.97 4.66 30.00
N LEU A 366 34.79 3.47 29.44
CA LEU A 366 34.67 3.25 27.99
C LEU A 366 33.33 3.71 27.40
N ILE A 367 32.32 3.98 28.23
CA ILE A 367 31.00 4.40 27.75
C ILE A 367 31.08 5.81 27.14
N ASN A 368 30.82 5.91 25.84
CA ASN A 368 30.64 7.17 25.13
C ASN A 368 29.15 7.51 25.04
N LEU A 369 28.59 7.99 26.15
CA LEU A 369 27.17 8.29 26.23
C LEU A 369 26.69 9.35 25.22
N PRO A 370 27.45 10.42 24.90
CA PRO A 370 27.06 11.35 23.85
C PRO A 370 26.77 10.67 22.50
N LEU A 371 27.66 9.79 22.06
CA LEU A 371 27.50 9.07 20.79
C LEU A 371 26.41 7.99 20.86
N ALA A 372 26.25 7.33 22.00
CA ALA A 372 25.21 6.32 22.23
C ALA A 372 23.78 6.88 22.05
N TYR A 373 23.57 8.17 22.34
CA TYR A 373 22.27 8.84 22.15
C TYR A 373 21.85 8.93 20.67
N MET A 374 22.75 8.67 19.72
CA MET A 374 22.44 8.68 18.28
C MET A 374 22.00 7.32 17.72
N GLY A 375 21.95 6.28 18.56
CA GLY A 375 21.61 4.91 18.17
C GLY A 375 22.87 4.03 18.00
N PRO A 376 22.71 2.78 17.54
CA PRO A 376 23.83 1.86 17.35
C PRO A 376 24.75 2.25 16.19
N ARG A 377 25.99 1.75 16.19
CA ARG A 377 26.90 1.74 15.01
C ARG A 377 27.18 0.33 14.49
N TYR A 378 26.96 -0.66 15.34
CA TYR A 378 27.26 -2.06 15.08
C TYR A 378 26.20 -2.93 15.76
N LEU A 379 25.63 -3.90 15.04
CA LEU A 379 24.74 -4.93 15.57
C LEU A 379 25.55 -6.22 15.78
N PHE A 380 25.88 -6.52 17.03
CA PHE A 380 26.67 -7.71 17.39
C PHE A 380 25.85 -8.99 17.19
N GLU A 381 24.56 -8.91 17.53
CA GLU A 381 23.54 -9.94 17.41
C GLU A 381 22.22 -9.25 17.00
N ASP A 382 21.14 -10.02 16.88
CA ASP A 382 19.83 -9.45 16.56
C ASP A 382 19.41 -8.42 17.62
N LEU A 383 19.21 -7.18 17.19
CA LEU A 383 18.74 -6.09 18.02
C LEU A 383 17.23 -5.99 17.90
N GLN A 384 16.52 -6.18 19.01
CA GLN A 384 15.06 -6.24 19.03
C GLN A 384 14.43 -5.11 19.83
N THR A 385 13.35 -4.52 19.31
CA THR A 385 12.50 -3.62 20.10
C THR A 385 11.52 -4.43 20.96
N SER A 386 11.21 -3.94 22.15
CA SER A 386 10.16 -4.50 23.02
C SER A 386 8.79 -4.32 22.39
N ALA A 387 7.94 -5.35 22.40
CA ALA A 387 6.56 -5.24 21.87
C ALA A 387 5.71 -4.22 22.65
N ILE A 388 5.97 -4.10 23.97
CA ILE A 388 5.36 -3.10 24.85
C ILE A 388 6.48 -2.16 25.33
N PRO A 389 6.55 -0.92 24.83
CA PRO A 389 7.49 0.08 25.32
C PRO A 389 7.27 0.46 26.79
N GLU A 390 8.31 0.96 27.43
CA GLU A 390 8.28 1.48 28.81
C GLU A 390 7.57 2.85 28.88
N HIS A 391 6.27 2.91 28.61
CA HIS A 391 5.50 4.17 28.47
C HIS A 391 5.61 5.13 29.67
N LYS A 392 5.84 4.61 30.88
CA LYS A 392 6.05 5.43 32.08
C LYS A 392 7.35 6.23 32.02
N LEU A 393 8.36 5.73 31.31
CA LEU A 393 9.66 6.37 31.14
C LEU A 393 9.78 7.16 29.82
N ASP A 394 8.90 6.92 28.86
CA ASP A 394 8.89 7.61 27.57
C ASP A 394 8.30 9.03 27.64
N ILE A 395 9.04 9.93 28.27
CA ILE A 395 8.69 11.35 28.44
C ILE A 395 8.91 12.20 27.18
N ALA A 396 9.64 11.66 26.20
CA ALA A 396 10.01 12.33 24.95
C ALA A 396 9.36 11.70 23.72
N HIS A 397 8.44 10.74 23.91
CA HIS A 397 7.69 10.07 22.86
C HIS A 397 8.56 9.32 21.83
N TYR A 398 9.73 8.83 22.23
CA TYR A 398 10.61 8.03 21.38
C TYR A 398 9.96 6.72 20.94
N SER A 399 9.05 6.14 21.73
CA SER A 399 8.30 4.95 21.30
C SER A 399 7.26 5.23 20.22
N LYS A 400 6.94 6.51 19.96
CA LYS A 400 6.08 6.93 18.85
C LYS A 400 6.90 7.24 17.61
N GLN A 401 7.99 7.97 17.76
CA GLN A 401 8.88 8.35 16.66
C GLN A 401 10.31 8.54 17.15
N ASP A 402 11.26 7.90 16.47
CA ASP A 402 12.69 8.07 16.74
C ASP A 402 13.51 8.01 15.43
N THR A 403 14.71 8.59 15.49
CA THR A 403 15.67 8.60 14.39
C THR A 403 17.02 8.11 14.87
N TRP A 404 17.58 7.12 14.18
CA TRP A 404 18.97 6.72 14.31
C TRP A 404 19.75 7.28 13.12
N SER A 405 20.70 8.17 13.42
CA SER A 405 21.42 8.95 12.42
C SER A 405 22.79 8.38 12.05
N GLN A 406 23.22 7.32 12.72
CA GLN A 406 24.52 6.71 12.48
C GLN A 406 24.48 5.71 11.32
N ASN A 407 25.65 5.50 10.69
CA ASN A 407 25.86 4.36 9.82
C ASN A 407 25.92 3.10 10.69
N ILE A 408 25.07 2.11 10.39
CA ILE A 408 24.97 0.88 11.16
C ILE A 408 25.59 -0.27 10.36
N THR A 409 26.49 -1.03 10.97
CA THR A 409 27.09 -2.22 10.38
C THR A 409 26.84 -3.45 11.26
N GLY A 410 27.24 -4.64 10.85
CA GLY A 410 27.31 -5.81 11.74
C GLY A 410 26.61 -7.07 11.23
N SER A 411 26.62 -8.11 12.05
CA SER A 411 26.06 -9.43 11.71
C SER A 411 24.64 -9.65 12.20
N GLY A 412 24.11 -8.78 13.06
CA GLY A 412 22.75 -8.87 13.58
C GLY A 412 21.68 -8.26 12.66
N LYS A 413 20.44 -8.72 12.82
CA LYS A 413 19.24 -8.09 12.25
C LYS A 413 18.68 -7.02 13.18
N LEU A 414 17.91 -6.10 12.61
CA LEU A 414 17.05 -5.18 13.37
C LEU A 414 15.61 -5.70 13.34
N ILE A 415 15.08 -6.07 14.51
CA ILE A 415 13.73 -6.62 14.66
C ILE A 415 12.82 -5.60 15.38
N ILE A 416 11.79 -5.13 14.70
CA ILE A 416 10.86 -4.10 15.19
C ILE A 416 9.52 -4.75 15.53
N ASN A 417 9.20 -4.77 16.83
CA ASN A 417 7.99 -5.37 17.38
C ASN A 417 6.99 -4.36 17.95
N HIS A 418 7.32 -3.06 17.98
CA HIS A 418 6.46 -2.02 18.53
C HIS A 418 5.77 -1.23 17.42
N ALA A 419 4.62 -0.61 17.72
CA ALA A 419 3.79 0.10 16.74
C ALA A 419 4.29 1.51 16.36
N GLY A 420 5.49 1.91 16.81
CA GLY A 420 6.07 3.23 16.60
C GLY A 420 6.71 3.40 15.22
N LYS A 421 7.32 4.57 15.00
CA LYS A 421 8.05 4.91 13.77
C LYS A 421 9.54 5.00 14.05
N LEU A 422 10.34 4.21 13.36
CA LEU A 422 11.80 4.29 13.42
C LEU A 422 12.35 4.77 12.08
N HIS A 423 13.18 5.79 12.11
CA HIS A 423 13.88 6.29 10.93
C HIS A 423 15.38 5.96 11.00
N LEU A 424 15.90 5.25 10.00
CA LEU A 424 17.34 5.06 9.81
C LEU A 424 17.81 5.98 8.67
N SER A 425 18.59 7.00 9.02
CA SER A 425 19.10 7.97 8.05
C SER A 425 20.54 7.75 7.59
N GLY A 426 21.30 6.91 8.31
CA GLY A 426 22.66 6.54 7.90
C GLY A 426 22.71 5.53 6.75
N ASN A 427 23.94 5.26 6.29
CA ASN A 427 24.23 4.19 5.36
C ASN A 427 24.46 2.88 6.12
N ASN A 428 23.67 1.85 5.79
CA ASN A 428 23.51 0.67 6.62
C ASN A 428 24.02 -0.60 5.91
N GLN A 429 24.83 -1.39 6.62
CA GLN A 429 25.43 -2.64 6.17
C GLN A 429 25.39 -3.72 7.27
N PHE A 430 24.19 -4.14 7.66
CA PHE A 430 23.96 -5.20 8.67
C PHE A 430 23.11 -6.36 8.11
N ALA A 431 22.71 -7.36 8.89
CA ALA A 431 22.12 -8.58 8.33
C ALA A 431 20.72 -8.44 7.71
N GLY A 432 19.98 -7.38 8.00
CA GLY A 432 18.64 -7.14 7.45
C GLY A 432 17.64 -6.69 8.50
N VAL A 433 16.44 -6.33 8.04
CA VAL A 433 15.38 -5.82 8.91
C VAL A 433 14.20 -6.79 8.97
N GLU A 434 13.61 -6.98 10.14
CA GLU A 434 12.34 -7.68 10.33
C GLU A 434 11.36 -6.72 11.01
N VAL A 435 10.31 -6.31 10.31
CA VAL A 435 9.32 -5.37 10.85
C VAL A 435 8.02 -6.12 11.09
N ASN A 436 7.72 -6.39 12.36
CA ASN A 436 6.53 -7.11 12.81
C ASN A 436 5.39 -6.16 13.15
N ALA A 437 5.69 -4.93 13.54
CA ALA A 437 4.72 -3.86 13.79
C ALA A 437 5.35 -2.49 13.53
N GLY A 438 4.48 -1.48 13.36
CA GLY A 438 4.91 -0.09 13.23
C GLY A 438 5.43 0.26 11.83
N GLU A 439 6.21 1.34 11.78
CA GLU A 439 6.78 1.87 10.55
C GLU A 439 8.30 1.98 10.62
N LEU A 440 8.99 1.51 9.58
CA LEU A 440 10.42 1.71 9.38
C LEU A 440 10.67 2.61 8.18
N THR A 441 11.48 3.64 8.32
CA THR A 441 11.87 4.50 7.20
C THR A 441 13.37 4.42 6.93
N LEU A 442 13.74 4.06 5.71
CA LEU A 442 15.12 3.93 5.24
C LEU A 442 15.44 5.03 4.21
N SER A 443 16.27 6.02 4.57
CA SER A 443 16.65 7.12 3.66
C SER A 443 18.08 7.07 3.13
N GLY A 444 19.00 6.35 3.79
CA GLY A 444 20.38 6.18 3.32
C GLY A 444 20.55 5.07 2.28
N HIS A 445 21.81 4.66 2.07
CA HIS A 445 22.16 3.48 1.27
C HIS A 445 22.12 2.24 2.15
N ASN A 446 21.24 1.29 1.85
CA ASN A 446 21.06 0.08 2.64
C ASN A 446 21.54 -1.13 1.84
N HIS A 447 22.54 -1.83 2.34
CA HIS A 447 23.10 -3.05 1.76
C HIS A 447 23.20 -4.11 2.86
N PHE A 448 22.13 -4.84 3.04
CA PHE A 448 22.04 -5.91 4.02
C PHE A 448 22.65 -7.21 3.52
N SER A 449 23.35 -7.93 4.40
CA SER A 449 24.00 -9.21 4.08
C SER A 449 23.03 -10.40 4.05
N GLY A 450 21.80 -10.22 4.50
CA GLY A 450 20.75 -11.24 4.51
C GLY A 450 19.35 -10.68 4.21
N ASP A 451 18.36 -11.57 4.30
CA ASP A 451 16.98 -11.27 3.90
C ASP A 451 16.26 -10.36 4.90
N SER A 452 15.52 -9.39 4.35
CA SER A 452 14.61 -8.51 5.10
C SER A 452 13.15 -8.92 4.92
N GLN A 453 12.33 -8.70 5.95
CA GLN A 453 10.93 -9.10 5.98
C GLN A 453 10.03 -8.04 6.61
N LEU A 454 8.83 -7.85 6.06
CA LEU A 454 7.74 -7.07 6.65
C LEU A 454 6.55 -8.01 6.89
N ASN A 455 6.01 -7.98 8.10
CA ASN A 455 4.94 -8.86 8.54
C ASN A 455 3.72 -8.07 9.00
N GLN A 456 2.56 -8.70 8.95
CA GLN A 456 1.31 -8.10 9.44
C GLN A 456 1.09 -6.70 8.82
N GLN A 457 0.59 -5.74 9.59
CA GLN A 457 0.33 -4.39 9.11
C GLN A 457 1.58 -3.49 9.08
N ALA A 458 2.79 -4.06 9.14
CA ALA A 458 4.02 -3.30 9.11
C ALA A 458 4.15 -2.48 7.82
N VAL A 459 4.75 -1.30 7.96
CA VAL A 459 5.01 -0.39 6.84
C VAL A 459 6.50 -0.10 6.75
N LEU A 460 7.09 -0.27 5.57
CA LEU A 460 8.42 0.26 5.27
C LEU A 460 8.30 1.42 4.28
N ASN A 461 8.88 2.55 4.63
CA ASN A 461 9.04 3.71 3.75
C ASN A 461 10.48 3.75 3.24
N LEU A 462 10.69 3.43 1.96
CA LEU A 462 11.97 3.52 1.30
C LEU A 462 12.07 4.86 0.58
N SER A 463 12.95 5.73 1.06
CA SER A 463 13.31 6.98 0.41
C SER A 463 14.75 7.06 -0.07
N GLY A 464 15.60 6.11 0.35
CA GLY A 464 16.97 5.91 -0.14
C GLY A 464 17.11 4.73 -1.10
N GLN A 465 18.20 3.97 -0.98
CA GLN A 465 18.46 2.77 -1.79
C GLN A 465 18.41 1.49 -0.95
N LEU A 466 17.92 0.39 -1.53
CA LEU A 466 17.87 -0.93 -0.93
C LEU A 466 18.52 -1.97 -1.86
N HIS A 467 19.77 -2.32 -1.58
CA HIS A 467 20.59 -3.27 -2.35
C HIS A 467 20.45 -4.73 -1.89
N SER A 468 19.33 -5.04 -1.24
CA SER A 468 19.08 -6.35 -0.63
C SER A 468 17.63 -6.80 -0.83
N PRO A 469 17.34 -8.10 -0.81
CA PRO A 469 15.98 -8.59 -0.96
C PRO A 469 15.08 -8.22 0.22
N ILE A 470 13.81 -7.96 -0.08
CA ILE A 470 12.77 -7.77 0.92
C ILE A 470 11.51 -8.55 0.58
N LYS A 471 10.94 -9.22 1.59
CA LYS A 471 9.71 -9.99 1.47
C LYS A 471 8.60 -9.40 2.33
N LEU A 472 7.41 -9.28 1.77
CA LEU A 472 6.23 -8.74 2.43
C LEU A 472 5.23 -9.86 2.72
N HIS A 473 4.65 -9.87 3.90
CA HIS A 473 3.66 -10.84 4.37
C HIS A 473 2.44 -10.14 5.00
N GLN A 474 1.24 -10.69 4.80
CA GLN A 474 0.03 -10.41 5.58
C GLN A 474 -0.33 -8.92 5.77
N GLN A 475 -0.83 -8.23 4.76
CA GLN A 475 -1.18 -6.79 4.80
C GLN A 475 0.00 -5.82 4.90
N ALA A 476 1.24 -6.31 4.87
CA ALA A 476 2.42 -5.46 4.92
C ALA A 476 2.50 -4.54 3.70
N LYS A 477 3.07 -3.35 3.92
CA LYS A 477 3.17 -2.30 2.91
C LYS A 477 4.60 -1.82 2.73
N LEU A 478 5.04 -1.75 1.49
CA LEU A 478 6.29 -1.08 1.11
C LEU A 478 5.93 0.16 0.30
N ASN A 479 6.34 1.33 0.79
CA ASN A 479 6.17 2.61 0.13
C ASN A 479 7.52 3.06 -0.43
N ILE A 480 7.63 3.18 -1.75
CA ILE A 480 8.81 3.70 -2.43
C ILE A 480 8.50 5.14 -2.85
N ARG A 481 9.18 6.10 -2.20
CA ARG A 481 9.01 7.53 -2.45
C ARG A 481 10.36 8.23 -2.38
N PRO A 482 10.86 8.81 -3.48
CA PRO A 482 12.15 9.50 -3.48
C PRO A 482 12.13 10.69 -2.54
N SER A 483 13.21 10.89 -1.79
CA SER A 483 13.36 12.06 -0.92
C SER A 483 13.46 13.38 -1.70
N ASN A 484 13.97 13.34 -2.94
CA ASN A 484 14.15 14.49 -3.82
C ASN A 484 13.71 14.17 -5.26
N LYS A 485 13.15 15.17 -5.97
CA LYS A 485 12.81 15.05 -7.40
C LYS A 485 14.06 14.69 -8.22
N GLY A 486 13.98 13.62 -9.01
CA GLY A 486 15.08 13.15 -9.88
C GLY A 486 16.03 12.14 -9.26
N MET A 487 15.85 11.77 -7.98
CA MET A 487 16.63 10.69 -7.37
C MET A 487 16.09 9.32 -7.78
N ASN A 488 16.96 8.48 -8.33
CA ASN A 488 16.61 7.11 -8.66
C ASN A 488 16.64 6.23 -7.40
N ILE A 489 15.52 5.59 -7.07
CA ILE A 489 15.51 4.55 -6.05
C ILE A 489 15.85 3.21 -6.71
N TYR A 490 16.81 2.52 -6.10
CA TYR A 490 17.15 1.14 -6.43
C TYR A 490 16.59 0.21 -5.36
N ALA A 491 15.91 -0.85 -5.79
CA ALA A 491 15.51 -1.97 -4.95
C ALA A 491 15.94 -3.28 -5.63
N GLN A 492 16.72 -4.12 -4.95
CA GLN A 492 17.21 -5.36 -5.55
C GLN A 492 16.08 -6.33 -5.85
N ALA A 493 15.41 -6.87 -4.83
CA ALA A 493 14.34 -7.84 -5.01
C ALA A 493 13.20 -7.58 -4.04
N ILE A 494 11.97 -7.57 -4.54
CA ILE A 494 10.74 -7.39 -3.76
C ILE A 494 9.81 -8.58 -4.02
N ASP A 495 9.49 -9.34 -2.97
CA ASP A 495 8.51 -10.44 -3.02
C ASP A 495 7.25 -10.07 -2.21
N LEU A 496 6.13 -9.96 -2.91
CA LEU A 496 4.80 -9.74 -2.33
C LEU A 496 4.14 -11.09 -2.03
N ALA A 497 4.39 -11.69 -0.87
CA ALA A 497 4.13 -13.11 -0.61
C ALA A 497 2.65 -13.53 -0.77
N ASP A 498 1.71 -12.61 -0.55
CA ASP A 498 0.28 -12.86 -0.66
C ASP A 498 -0.51 -11.66 -1.20
N ARG A 499 -1.79 -11.88 -1.54
CA ARG A 499 -2.68 -10.89 -2.19
C ARG A 499 -3.02 -9.68 -1.32
N THR A 500 -2.75 -9.72 -0.01
CA THR A 500 -3.05 -8.63 0.91
C THR A 500 -1.89 -7.64 1.04
N THR A 501 -0.69 -8.03 0.61
CA THR A 501 0.50 -7.18 0.61
C THR A 501 0.42 -6.12 -0.48
N THR A 502 1.00 -4.95 -0.20
CA THR A 502 0.93 -3.80 -1.11
C THR A 502 2.30 -3.14 -1.30
N LEU A 503 2.66 -2.91 -2.55
CA LEU A 503 3.77 -2.04 -2.95
C LEU A 503 3.20 -0.73 -3.49
N ASN A 504 3.46 0.40 -2.82
CA ASN A 504 3.08 1.72 -3.29
C ASN A 504 4.30 2.43 -3.88
N ILE A 505 4.18 2.94 -5.10
CA ILE A 505 5.26 3.63 -5.80
C ILE A 505 4.74 5.01 -6.25
N SER A 506 5.38 6.09 -5.81
CA SER A 506 5.16 7.41 -6.41
C SER A 506 6.17 7.66 -7.52
N THR A 507 5.69 8.08 -8.70
CA THR A 507 6.43 7.98 -9.98
C THR A 507 7.57 9.00 -10.14
N ALA A 508 8.75 8.68 -9.61
CA ALA A 508 10.05 9.07 -10.15
C ALA A 508 10.73 7.85 -10.78
N ALA A 509 11.88 8.01 -11.45
CA ALA A 509 12.57 6.89 -12.06
C ALA A 509 13.03 5.88 -10.99
N HIS A 510 12.53 4.66 -11.06
CA HIS A 510 12.86 3.55 -10.15
C HIS A 510 13.41 2.40 -10.95
N ASN A 511 14.40 1.70 -10.37
CA ASN A 511 14.90 0.44 -10.92
C ASN A 511 14.71 -0.65 -9.86
N ILE A 512 13.82 -1.59 -10.15
CA ILE A 512 13.65 -2.81 -9.36
C ILE A 512 14.29 -3.95 -10.15
N THR A 513 15.27 -4.66 -9.59
CA THR A 513 15.87 -5.79 -10.33
C THR A 513 14.90 -6.97 -10.39
N GLU A 514 14.24 -7.33 -9.29
CA GLU A 514 13.23 -8.39 -9.27
C GLU A 514 11.95 -7.97 -8.54
N LEU A 515 10.80 -8.15 -9.19
CA LEU A 515 9.49 -7.97 -8.57
C LEU A 515 8.67 -9.24 -8.74
N SER A 516 8.24 -9.81 -7.63
CA SER A 516 7.58 -11.13 -7.62
C SER A 516 6.42 -11.22 -6.62
N GLY A 517 5.68 -12.33 -6.66
CA GLY A 517 4.66 -12.66 -5.68
C GLY A 517 3.23 -12.52 -6.21
N LYS A 518 2.28 -12.18 -5.33
CA LYS A 518 0.82 -12.20 -5.58
C LYS A 518 0.09 -10.93 -5.14
N GLY A 519 0.80 -9.98 -4.52
CA GLY A 519 0.23 -8.74 -3.98
C GLY A 519 -0.16 -7.70 -5.02
N SER A 520 -0.50 -6.52 -4.52
CA SER A 520 -0.91 -5.37 -5.33
C SER A 520 0.23 -4.35 -5.45
N VAL A 521 0.40 -3.78 -6.64
CA VAL A 521 1.37 -2.74 -6.96
C VAL A 521 0.59 -1.48 -7.37
N ASN A 522 0.61 -0.47 -6.50
CA ASN A 522 -0.09 0.79 -6.69
C ASN A 522 0.86 1.83 -7.29
N LEU A 523 0.57 2.27 -8.51
CA LEU A 523 1.35 3.28 -9.22
C LEU A 523 0.62 4.63 -9.11
N THR A 524 1.14 5.51 -8.25
CA THR A 524 0.53 6.82 -7.99
C THR A 524 1.23 7.89 -8.83
N VAL A 525 0.46 8.63 -9.62
CA VAL A 525 0.97 9.69 -10.50
C VAL A 525 1.06 10.99 -9.70
N GLU A 526 2.25 11.32 -9.19
CA GLU A 526 2.49 12.61 -8.52
C GLU A 526 2.99 13.68 -9.51
N ASP A 527 3.80 13.30 -10.52
CA ASP A 527 4.22 14.15 -11.65
C ASP A 527 4.55 13.26 -12.88
N ASN A 528 3.97 13.55 -14.06
CA ASN A 528 4.38 13.05 -15.39
C ASN A 528 4.27 11.54 -15.76
N TYR A 529 3.48 10.70 -15.08
CA TYR A 529 3.27 9.28 -15.47
C TYR A 529 4.57 8.49 -15.72
N SER A 530 5.63 8.74 -14.93
CA SER A 530 6.94 8.11 -15.13
C SER A 530 6.86 6.58 -15.11
N PRO A 531 7.58 5.87 -15.99
CA PRO A 531 7.48 4.41 -16.10
C PRO A 531 8.02 3.70 -14.85
N LEU A 532 7.48 2.52 -14.56
CA LEU A 532 8.05 1.56 -13.64
C LEU A 532 9.02 0.65 -14.41
N ASN A 533 10.31 0.65 -14.07
CA ASN A 533 11.28 -0.27 -14.66
C ASN A 533 11.56 -1.45 -13.71
N VAL A 534 11.34 -2.67 -14.21
CA VAL A 534 11.58 -3.93 -13.48
C VAL A 534 12.41 -4.87 -14.36
N ASP A 535 13.60 -5.28 -13.97
CA ASP A 535 14.39 -6.20 -14.83
C ASP A 535 13.68 -7.55 -14.99
N THR A 536 13.32 -8.20 -13.88
CA THR A 536 12.59 -9.47 -13.86
C THR A 536 11.27 -9.36 -13.11
N LEU A 537 10.17 -9.65 -13.81
CA LEU A 537 8.81 -9.68 -13.27
C LEU A 537 8.29 -11.13 -13.21
N SER A 538 7.78 -11.56 -12.05
CA SER A 538 7.21 -12.91 -11.90
C SER A 538 5.98 -13.00 -11.00
N GLY A 539 5.20 -14.09 -11.11
CA GLY A 539 4.10 -14.41 -10.18
C GLY A 539 2.70 -14.07 -10.68
N GLU A 540 1.83 -13.59 -9.78
CA GLU A 540 0.42 -13.25 -10.02
C GLU A 540 0.00 -11.87 -9.49
N LEU A 541 0.89 -10.88 -9.70
CA LEU A 541 0.70 -9.50 -9.23
C LEU A 541 -0.48 -8.79 -9.88
N THR A 542 -1.12 -7.90 -9.11
CA THR A 542 -2.11 -6.93 -9.62
C THR A 542 -1.49 -5.55 -9.68
N PHE A 543 -1.47 -4.92 -10.86
CA PHE A 543 -1.01 -3.54 -11.02
C PHE A 543 -2.20 -2.59 -11.10
N ASN A 544 -2.21 -1.59 -10.23
CA ASN A 544 -3.20 -0.53 -10.20
C ASN A 544 -2.58 0.71 -10.89
N GLN A 545 -3.01 0.96 -12.13
CA GLN A 545 -2.45 2.00 -13.00
C GLN A 545 -3.48 3.10 -13.23
N GLN A 546 -3.06 4.35 -13.11
CA GLN A 546 -3.85 5.49 -13.58
C GLN A 546 -3.67 5.67 -15.09
N VAL A 547 -4.77 5.93 -15.80
CA VAL A 547 -4.81 6.11 -17.25
C VAL A 547 -5.60 7.37 -17.59
N ASP A 548 -5.00 8.27 -18.38
CA ASP A 548 -5.69 9.41 -18.96
C ASP A 548 -5.87 9.17 -20.47
N LEU A 549 -7.08 8.74 -20.83
CA LEU A 549 -7.44 8.40 -22.21
C LEU A 549 -7.38 9.62 -23.14
N SER A 550 -7.67 10.82 -22.63
CA SER A 550 -7.68 12.05 -23.44
C SER A 550 -6.28 12.43 -23.91
N LYS A 551 -5.29 12.20 -23.05
CA LYS A 551 -3.88 12.47 -23.31
C LYS A 551 -3.15 11.27 -23.91
N LYS A 552 -3.82 10.11 -24.03
CA LYS A 552 -3.24 8.83 -24.46
C LYS A 552 -1.98 8.51 -23.64
N ILE A 553 -2.07 8.65 -22.31
CA ILE A 553 -0.94 8.45 -21.39
C ILE A 553 -1.33 7.55 -20.21
N ALA A 554 -0.38 6.71 -19.78
CA ALA A 554 -0.44 5.87 -18.61
C ALA A 554 0.97 5.62 -18.09
N THR A 555 1.10 5.20 -16.84
CA THR A 555 2.37 4.73 -16.28
C THR A 555 2.72 3.37 -16.89
N ILE A 556 3.74 3.31 -17.74
CA ILE A 556 4.14 2.08 -18.42
C ILE A 556 4.95 1.19 -17.47
N ILE A 557 4.66 -0.12 -17.45
CA ILE A 557 5.50 -1.13 -16.79
C ILE A 557 6.49 -1.66 -17.83
N ASN A 558 7.75 -1.29 -17.70
CA ASN A 558 8.84 -1.77 -18.54
C ASN A 558 9.54 -2.94 -17.86
N THR A 559 9.72 -4.05 -18.57
CA THR A 559 10.47 -5.17 -18.03
C THR A 559 11.30 -5.92 -19.07
N GLN A 560 12.46 -6.41 -18.64
CA GLN A 560 13.33 -7.20 -19.51
C GLN A 560 12.79 -8.62 -19.65
N THR A 561 12.41 -9.26 -18.55
CA THR A 561 11.87 -10.62 -18.53
C THR A 561 10.61 -10.69 -17.68
N ALA A 562 9.50 -11.17 -18.25
CA ALA A 562 8.25 -11.34 -17.53
C ALA A 562 7.75 -12.79 -17.60
N ASN A 563 7.34 -13.38 -16.47
CA ASN A 563 6.73 -14.71 -16.38
C ASN A 563 5.52 -14.72 -15.43
N GLY A 564 4.51 -15.56 -15.68
CA GLY A 564 3.36 -15.70 -14.79
C GLY A 564 2.09 -15.01 -15.29
N ARG A 565 1.11 -14.81 -14.40
CA ARG A 565 -0.25 -14.36 -14.74
C ARG A 565 -0.62 -13.10 -13.97
N HIS A 566 -0.37 -11.94 -14.56
CA HIS A 566 -0.57 -10.65 -13.94
C HIS A 566 -1.94 -10.05 -14.28
N ARG A 567 -2.42 -9.16 -13.41
CA ARG A 567 -3.70 -8.47 -13.54
C ARG A 567 -3.47 -6.97 -13.62
N LEU A 568 -4.25 -6.27 -14.43
CA LEU A 568 -4.22 -4.82 -14.59
C LEU A 568 -5.58 -4.24 -14.19
N TYR A 569 -5.59 -3.46 -13.11
CA TYR A 569 -6.70 -2.59 -12.77
C TYR A 569 -6.38 -1.18 -13.27
N LEU A 570 -7.28 -0.58 -14.05
CA LEU A 570 -7.09 0.71 -14.67
C LEU A 570 -8.02 1.74 -14.05
N ASP A 571 -7.46 2.71 -13.34
CA ASP A 571 -8.16 3.89 -12.88
C ASP A 571 -8.20 4.92 -14.02
N ILE A 572 -9.33 4.96 -14.73
CA ILE A 572 -9.50 5.75 -15.95
C ILE A 572 -10.02 7.15 -15.61
N LYS A 573 -9.20 8.17 -15.87
CA LYS A 573 -9.62 9.57 -15.83
C LYS A 573 -10.33 9.95 -17.12
N GLU A 574 -11.58 10.39 -17.01
CA GLU A 574 -12.41 10.80 -18.14
C GLU A 574 -12.29 12.29 -18.46
N SER A 575 -11.98 12.61 -19.72
CA SER A 575 -12.34 13.91 -20.29
C SER A 575 -12.70 13.79 -21.77
N GLY A 576 -13.99 13.88 -22.07
CA GLY A 576 -14.46 14.25 -23.42
C GLY A 576 -14.35 13.20 -24.52
N THR A 577 -14.82 13.59 -25.71
CA THR A 577 -15.10 12.75 -26.87
C THR A 577 -13.89 11.99 -27.37
N VAL A 578 -14.02 10.68 -27.56
CA VAL A 578 -13.00 9.85 -28.22
C VAL A 578 -13.49 9.42 -29.60
N PRO A 579 -12.96 10.01 -30.70
CA PRO A 579 -13.22 9.50 -32.04
C PRO A 579 -11.95 9.31 -32.88
N GLU A 580 -10.82 8.95 -32.26
CA GLU A 580 -9.63 8.47 -32.99
C GLU A 580 -9.25 7.05 -32.58
N LYS A 581 -8.62 6.35 -33.53
CA LYS A 581 -7.93 5.08 -33.32
C LYS A 581 -6.97 5.19 -32.13
N PHE A 582 -7.20 4.36 -31.11
CA PHE A 582 -6.48 4.39 -29.84
C PHE A 582 -5.74 3.06 -29.63
N ALA A 583 -4.44 3.17 -29.33
CA ALA A 583 -3.61 2.09 -28.83
C ALA A 583 -2.61 2.69 -27.83
N LEU A 584 -2.73 2.31 -26.56
CA LEU A 584 -1.88 2.79 -25.48
C LEU A 584 -1.15 1.62 -24.84
N THR A 585 0.18 1.64 -24.86
CA THR A 585 1.00 0.63 -24.19
C THR A 585 0.87 0.79 -22.68
N LEU A 586 0.52 -0.30 -22.00
CA LEU A 586 0.47 -0.37 -20.53
C LEU A 586 1.64 -1.16 -19.95
N VAL A 587 2.13 -2.14 -20.72
CA VAL A 587 3.27 -3.00 -20.36
C VAL A 587 4.14 -3.21 -21.60
N ASP A 588 5.45 -3.05 -21.46
CA ASP A 588 6.47 -3.38 -22.46
C ASP A 588 7.41 -4.45 -21.91
N THR A 589 7.52 -5.60 -22.60
CA THR A 589 8.26 -6.78 -22.12
C THR A 589 9.30 -7.24 -23.15
N GLN A 590 10.61 -7.16 -22.88
CA GLN A 590 11.60 -7.54 -23.91
C GLN A 590 11.60 -9.05 -24.22
N LYS A 591 11.49 -9.89 -23.18
CA LYS A 591 11.31 -11.35 -23.24
C LYS A 591 10.04 -11.72 -22.46
N ASN A 592 9.08 -12.36 -23.13
CA ASN A 592 7.71 -12.44 -22.62
C ASN A 592 7.19 -13.88 -22.52
N GLY A 593 7.18 -14.41 -21.30
CA GLY A 593 6.46 -15.62 -20.88
C GLY A 593 5.24 -15.32 -20.00
N ALA A 594 4.86 -14.06 -19.84
CA ALA A 594 3.76 -13.63 -18.97
C ALA A 594 2.46 -13.38 -19.76
N THR A 595 1.33 -13.50 -19.05
CA THR A 595 0.02 -13.06 -19.51
C THR A 595 -0.52 -11.95 -18.63
N PHE A 596 -1.18 -10.96 -19.24
CA PHE A 596 -1.83 -9.87 -18.53
C PHE A 596 -3.34 -9.88 -18.85
N SER A 597 -4.16 -9.65 -17.84
CA SER A 597 -5.63 -9.56 -17.98
C SER A 597 -6.17 -8.32 -17.27
N LEU A 598 -7.20 -7.70 -17.85
CA LEU A 598 -7.92 -6.60 -17.18
C LEU A 598 -8.77 -7.14 -16.04
N VAL A 599 -8.89 -6.37 -14.96
CA VAL A 599 -9.79 -6.67 -13.84
C VAL A 599 -10.54 -5.43 -13.37
N ASP A 600 -11.70 -5.64 -12.72
CA ASP A 600 -12.41 -4.59 -11.99
C ASP A 600 -11.80 -4.34 -10.60
N GLU A 601 -12.41 -3.42 -9.83
CA GLU A 601 -11.98 -3.07 -8.48
C GLU A 601 -12.04 -4.27 -7.51
N GLN A 602 -12.91 -5.25 -7.78
CA GLN A 602 -13.05 -6.48 -7.00
C GLN A 602 -12.09 -7.58 -7.49
N GLY A 603 -11.28 -7.33 -8.52
CA GLY A 603 -10.33 -8.27 -9.09
C GLY A 603 -10.92 -9.32 -10.02
N ILE A 604 -12.16 -9.12 -10.48
CA ILE A 604 -12.86 -10.00 -11.43
C ILE A 604 -12.36 -9.70 -12.85
N ALA A 605 -12.07 -10.75 -13.61
CA ALA A 605 -11.56 -10.62 -14.97
C ALA A 605 -12.56 -9.90 -15.90
N LEU A 606 -12.04 -8.93 -16.66
CA LEU A 606 -12.78 -8.16 -17.65
C LEU A 606 -12.31 -8.53 -19.06
N SER A 607 -13.27 -8.71 -19.98
CA SER A 607 -12.98 -8.89 -21.41
C SER A 607 -12.67 -7.55 -22.12
N GLN A 608 -13.20 -6.45 -21.59
CA GLN A 608 -13.00 -5.09 -22.05
C GLN A 608 -13.29 -4.10 -20.91
N ILE A 609 -12.96 -2.83 -21.12
CA ILE A 609 -13.40 -1.70 -20.28
C ILE A 609 -14.27 -0.79 -21.11
N ASP A 610 -15.48 -0.50 -20.63
CA ASP A 610 -16.44 0.37 -21.31
C ASP A 610 -16.26 1.83 -20.87
N VAL A 611 -16.04 2.73 -21.84
CA VAL A 611 -16.03 4.18 -21.63
C VAL A 611 -16.98 4.83 -22.63
N GLY A 612 -18.16 5.19 -22.14
CA GLY A 612 -19.26 5.67 -22.98
C GLY A 612 -19.70 4.60 -23.99
N ASP A 613 -19.66 4.95 -25.28
CA ASP A 613 -20.10 4.08 -26.37
C ASP A 613 -19.01 3.09 -26.84
N ILE A 614 -17.78 3.24 -26.36
CA ILE A 614 -16.59 2.52 -26.85
C ILE A 614 -16.10 1.53 -25.80
N GLY A 615 -15.81 0.30 -26.23
CA GLY A 615 -15.12 -0.71 -25.45
C GLY A 615 -13.62 -0.72 -25.74
N TYR A 616 -12.80 -0.88 -24.71
CA TYR A 616 -11.34 -0.97 -24.80
C TYR A 616 -10.89 -2.36 -24.37
N GLN A 617 -10.14 -3.04 -25.23
CA GLN A 617 -9.61 -4.37 -24.97
C GLN A 617 -8.10 -4.33 -24.80
N LEU A 618 -7.59 -5.23 -23.96
CA LEU A 618 -6.17 -5.47 -23.84
C LEU A 618 -5.72 -6.41 -24.97
N LYS A 619 -4.81 -5.95 -25.82
CA LYS A 619 -4.26 -6.72 -26.95
C LYS A 619 -2.75 -6.84 -26.82
N LYS A 620 -2.22 -8.01 -27.21
CA LYS A 620 -0.77 -8.22 -27.31
C LYS A 620 -0.30 -7.85 -28.72
N ALA A 621 0.57 -6.87 -28.83
CA ALA A 621 1.18 -6.40 -30.08
C ALA A 621 2.69 -6.63 -30.01
N GLY A 622 3.15 -7.77 -30.54
CA GLY A 622 4.52 -8.23 -30.34
C GLY A 622 4.83 -8.43 -28.85
N GLN A 623 5.71 -7.57 -28.34
CA GLN A 623 6.21 -7.57 -26.97
C GLN A 623 5.47 -6.61 -26.02
N ARG A 624 4.47 -5.89 -26.52
CA ARG A 624 3.70 -4.89 -25.77
C ARG A 624 2.29 -5.38 -25.49
N TRP A 625 1.79 -5.08 -24.30
CA TRP A 625 0.37 -5.18 -23.99
C TRP A 625 -0.24 -3.78 -24.08
N GLN A 626 -1.22 -3.63 -24.97
CA GLN A 626 -1.80 -2.36 -25.34
C GLN A 626 -3.30 -2.35 -25.07
N LEU A 627 -3.79 -1.27 -24.47
CA LEU A 627 -5.20 -0.96 -24.41
C LEU A 627 -5.64 -0.36 -25.75
N SER A 628 -6.60 -0.98 -26.43
CA SER A 628 -7.05 -0.54 -27.75
C SER A 628 -8.58 -0.54 -27.90
N ASN A 629 -9.09 0.45 -28.61
CA ASN A 629 -10.51 0.55 -28.99
C ASN A 629 -10.81 0.01 -30.40
N GLN A 630 -9.82 -0.54 -31.11
CA GLN A 630 -9.97 -0.96 -32.51
C GLN A 630 -10.49 -2.39 -32.61
N LEU A 631 -11.61 -2.60 -33.30
CA LEU A 631 -12.10 -3.93 -33.66
C LEU A 631 -11.34 -4.48 -34.87
N ASN A 632 -11.21 -3.65 -35.92
CA ASN A 632 -10.45 -3.93 -37.13
C ASN A 632 -9.91 -2.60 -37.71
N SER A 633 -9.38 -2.62 -38.94
CA SER A 633 -8.82 -1.43 -39.58
C SER A 633 -9.84 -0.31 -39.83
N LEU A 634 -11.14 -0.59 -39.78
CA LEU A 634 -12.22 0.35 -40.13
C LEU A 634 -13.22 0.58 -38.98
N GLU A 635 -13.29 -0.29 -37.97
CA GLU A 635 -14.32 -0.27 -36.94
C GLU A 635 -13.77 -0.23 -35.50
N TYR A 636 -14.56 0.36 -34.59
CA TYR A 636 -14.30 0.39 -33.15
C TYR A 636 -14.98 -0.79 -32.44
N HIS A 637 -14.44 -1.19 -31.30
CA HIS A 637 -15.13 -2.09 -30.36
C HIS A 637 -16.27 -1.33 -29.67
N ALA A 638 -17.49 -1.84 -29.77
CA ALA A 638 -18.67 -1.32 -29.10
C ALA A 638 -18.65 -1.63 -27.60
N SER A 639 -19.07 -0.68 -26.76
CA SER A 639 -19.30 -0.96 -25.33
C SER A 639 -20.43 -1.96 -25.14
N GLY A 640 -20.52 -2.58 -23.95
CA GLY A 640 -21.58 -3.53 -23.63
C GLY A 640 -23.00 -2.97 -23.82
N ILE A 641 -23.17 -1.66 -23.62
CA ILE A 641 -24.42 -0.94 -23.88
C ILE A 641 -24.77 -0.98 -25.36
N ILE A 642 -23.84 -0.59 -26.24
CA ILE A 642 -24.07 -0.55 -27.68
C ILE A 642 -24.31 -1.97 -28.23
N GLN A 643 -23.56 -2.97 -27.76
CA GLN A 643 -23.77 -4.37 -28.17
C GLN A 643 -25.19 -4.86 -27.82
N ALA A 644 -25.67 -4.57 -26.60
CA ALA A 644 -27.01 -4.95 -26.16
C ALA A 644 -28.12 -4.21 -26.92
N LEU A 645 -27.90 -2.93 -27.22
CA LEU A 645 -28.84 -2.12 -28.01
C LEU A 645 -28.95 -2.64 -29.45
N LEU A 646 -27.83 -2.96 -30.10
CA LEU A 646 -27.82 -3.57 -31.43
C LEU A 646 -28.55 -4.92 -31.45
N ALA A 647 -28.28 -5.78 -30.45
CA ALA A 647 -28.96 -7.07 -30.32
C ALA A 647 -30.49 -6.93 -30.23
N ASN A 648 -30.98 -5.98 -29.40
CA ASN A 648 -32.42 -5.73 -29.26
C ASN A 648 -33.03 -5.10 -30.51
N ALA A 649 -32.29 -4.23 -31.21
CA ALA A 649 -32.76 -3.62 -32.45
C ALA A 649 -32.81 -4.61 -33.64
N THR A 650 -32.01 -5.68 -33.62
CA THR A 650 -32.05 -6.76 -34.61
C THR A 650 -33.10 -7.83 -34.27
N THR A 651 -33.45 -7.99 -32.99
CA THR A 651 -34.36 -9.06 -32.51
C THR A 651 -35.68 -9.15 -33.28
N PRO A 652 -36.40 -8.03 -33.55
CA PRO A 652 -37.68 -8.14 -34.23
C PRO A 652 -37.56 -8.71 -35.64
N GLN A 653 -36.44 -8.51 -36.35
CA GLN A 653 -36.21 -9.14 -37.66
C GLN A 653 -36.12 -10.67 -37.57
N LEU A 654 -35.64 -11.19 -36.44
CA LEU A 654 -35.53 -12.63 -36.20
C LEU A 654 -36.84 -13.25 -35.71
N LEU A 655 -37.66 -12.47 -35.00
CA LEU A 655 -38.97 -12.90 -34.50
C LEU A 655 -40.08 -12.72 -35.53
N PHE A 656 -39.95 -11.75 -36.43
CA PHE A 656 -40.97 -11.43 -37.42
C PHE A 656 -41.00 -12.53 -38.48
N HIS A 657 -41.92 -13.46 -38.29
CA HIS A 657 -42.13 -14.60 -39.17
C HIS A 657 -43.54 -14.55 -39.74
N HIS A 658 -43.67 -14.86 -41.03
CA HIS A 658 -44.98 -15.08 -41.63
C HIS A 658 -45.37 -16.54 -41.42
N THR A 659 -46.26 -16.81 -40.46
CA THR A 659 -46.83 -18.14 -40.30
C THR A 659 -47.61 -18.50 -41.55
N THR A 660 -47.07 -19.43 -42.34
CA THR A 660 -47.81 -20.09 -43.42
C THR A 660 -48.47 -21.33 -42.84
N PRO A 661 -49.80 -21.34 -42.67
CA PRO A 661 -50.45 -22.51 -42.13
C PRO A 661 -50.38 -23.67 -43.13
N LYS A 662 -49.96 -24.84 -42.68
CA LYS A 662 -49.95 -26.07 -43.50
C LYS A 662 -51.34 -26.69 -43.49
N LEU A 663 -52.23 -26.00 -44.19
CA LEU A 663 -53.60 -26.45 -44.36
C LEU A 663 -53.61 -27.64 -45.31
N THR A 664 -54.15 -28.76 -44.85
CA THR A 664 -54.42 -29.90 -45.72
C THR A 664 -55.46 -29.50 -46.75
N GLU A 665 -55.39 -30.05 -47.95
CA GLU A 665 -56.43 -29.88 -48.97
C GLU A 665 -57.79 -30.26 -48.35
N ALA A 666 -58.70 -29.28 -48.29
CA ALA A 666 -59.87 -29.30 -47.42
C ALA A 666 -61.15 -29.08 -48.23
N GLY A 667 -62.22 -29.70 -47.74
CA GLY A 667 -63.55 -29.59 -48.30
C GLY A 667 -64.14 -28.20 -48.08
N LYS A 668 -65.47 -28.09 -48.13
CA LYS A 668 -66.20 -26.81 -48.02
C LYS A 668 -66.23 -26.23 -46.58
N GLY A 669 -65.40 -26.71 -45.66
CA GLY A 669 -65.47 -26.43 -44.21
C GLY A 669 -64.64 -25.23 -43.73
N ALA A 670 -64.92 -24.77 -42.51
CA ALA A 670 -64.09 -23.79 -41.80
C ALA A 670 -62.97 -24.51 -41.03
N ILE A 671 -61.77 -23.94 -40.96
CA ILE A 671 -60.62 -24.55 -40.28
C ILE A 671 -60.15 -23.62 -39.17
N VAL A 672 -59.98 -24.15 -37.96
CA VAL A 672 -59.25 -23.49 -36.89
C VAL A 672 -57.91 -24.17 -36.68
N TRP A 673 -56.86 -23.39 -36.44
CA TRP A 673 -55.53 -23.93 -36.25
C TRP A 673 -54.76 -23.14 -35.21
N ALA A 674 -53.83 -23.84 -34.56
CA ALA A 674 -52.88 -23.27 -33.62
C ALA A 674 -51.48 -23.75 -33.98
N ASP A 675 -50.52 -22.84 -33.90
CA ASP A 675 -49.11 -23.09 -34.18
C ASP A 675 -48.27 -22.63 -33.00
N THR A 676 -47.27 -23.42 -32.62
CA THR A 676 -46.22 -22.97 -31.71
C THR A 676 -44.85 -23.25 -32.29
N ASN A 677 -43.97 -22.26 -32.19
CA ASN A 677 -42.62 -22.33 -32.71
C ASN A 677 -41.63 -21.90 -31.63
N ILE A 678 -40.71 -22.80 -31.26
CA ILE A 678 -39.65 -22.54 -30.30
C ILE A 678 -38.34 -22.44 -31.06
N GLN A 679 -37.65 -21.32 -30.91
CA GLN A 679 -36.46 -20.99 -31.69
C GLN A 679 -35.29 -20.63 -30.77
N GLN A 680 -34.11 -21.12 -31.12
CA GLN A 680 -32.84 -20.73 -30.50
C GLN A 680 -31.92 -20.16 -31.55
N TYR A 681 -31.35 -18.99 -31.26
CA TYR A 681 -30.32 -18.35 -32.08
C TYR A 681 -29.07 -18.06 -31.26
N HIS A 682 -27.93 -18.29 -31.89
CA HIS A 682 -26.64 -17.76 -31.47
C HIS A 682 -26.09 -16.88 -32.58
N LEU A 683 -25.86 -15.61 -32.27
CA LEU A 683 -25.37 -14.62 -33.23
C LEU A 683 -24.04 -14.03 -32.76
N HIS A 684 -23.03 -14.07 -33.64
CA HIS A 684 -21.70 -13.54 -33.37
C HIS A 684 -21.15 -12.87 -34.63
N SER A 685 -21.27 -11.54 -34.74
CA SER A 685 -20.93 -10.75 -35.93
C SER A 685 -20.47 -9.34 -35.58
N GLY A 686 -19.20 -9.00 -35.84
CA GLY A 686 -18.71 -7.62 -35.61
C GLY A 686 -18.94 -7.17 -34.17
N ASN A 687 -19.75 -6.12 -33.97
CA ASN A 687 -20.15 -5.61 -32.65
C ASN A 687 -21.47 -6.22 -32.11
N ILE A 688 -22.00 -7.28 -32.72
CA ILE A 688 -23.26 -7.91 -32.32
C ILE A 688 -23.00 -9.33 -31.87
N HIS A 689 -23.18 -9.55 -30.57
CA HIS A 689 -23.04 -10.85 -29.95
C HIS A 689 -24.17 -11.08 -28.96
N PHE A 690 -25.04 -12.06 -29.21
CA PHE A 690 -26.08 -12.44 -28.25
C PHE A 690 -26.61 -13.85 -28.52
N SER A 691 -27.24 -14.41 -27.48
CA SER A 691 -28.06 -15.61 -27.61
C SER A 691 -29.53 -15.25 -27.39
N LEU A 692 -30.41 -15.79 -28.24
CA LEU A 692 -31.85 -15.52 -28.22
C LEU A 692 -32.61 -16.84 -28.09
N ASN A 693 -33.49 -16.93 -27.10
CA ASN A 693 -34.48 -17.99 -26.99
C ASN A 693 -35.87 -17.39 -27.18
N ALA A 694 -36.59 -17.82 -28.20
CA ALA A 694 -37.88 -17.28 -28.59
C ALA A 694 -38.97 -18.35 -28.61
N LYS A 695 -40.17 -17.95 -28.22
CA LYS A 695 -41.40 -18.72 -28.36
C LYS A 695 -42.42 -17.87 -29.10
N HIS A 696 -42.97 -18.42 -30.16
CA HIS A 696 -44.05 -17.83 -30.95
C HIS A 696 -45.27 -18.75 -30.87
N ILE A 697 -46.43 -18.15 -30.73
CA ILE A 697 -47.73 -18.83 -30.76
C ILE A 697 -48.59 -18.07 -31.77
N THR A 698 -49.15 -18.77 -32.75
CA THR A 698 -50.12 -18.22 -33.70
C THR A 698 -51.42 -18.99 -33.57
N LEU A 699 -52.53 -18.26 -33.54
CA LEU A 699 -53.88 -18.81 -33.63
C LEU A 699 -54.52 -18.26 -34.90
N GLY A 700 -55.17 -19.13 -35.67
CA GLY A 700 -55.81 -18.72 -36.91
C GLY A 700 -57.12 -19.41 -37.18
N SER A 701 -57.97 -18.71 -37.93
CA SER A 701 -59.19 -19.25 -38.52
C SER A 701 -59.10 -19.07 -40.03
N SER A 702 -59.51 -20.09 -40.78
CA SER A 702 -59.37 -20.13 -42.22
C SER A 702 -60.67 -20.57 -42.87
N LYS A 703 -60.98 -19.98 -44.02
CA LYS A 703 -62.10 -20.37 -44.88
C LYS A 703 -61.58 -20.76 -46.25
N THR A 704 -62.03 -21.90 -46.74
CA THR A 704 -61.71 -22.38 -48.09
C THR A 704 -62.81 -22.01 -49.07
N TRP A 705 -62.45 -21.85 -50.34
CA TRP A 705 -63.42 -21.72 -51.43
C TRP A 705 -62.95 -22.51 -52.65
N GLN A 706 -63.91 -22.92 -53.46
CA GLN A 706 -63.70 -23.61 -54.73
C GLN A 706 -64.08 -22.69 -55.88
N HIS A 707 -63.32 -22.75 -56.96
CA HIS A 707 -63.52 -21.99 -58.20
C HIS A 707 -63.34 -22.92 -59.39
N HIS A 708 -63.89 -22.59 -60.57
CA HIS A 708 -63.78 -23.45 -61.75
C HIS A 708 -62.32 -23.72 -62.18
N SER A 709 -61.38 -22.86 -61.81
CA SER A 709 -59.95 -22.95 -62.15
C SER A 709 -59.02 -23.37 -61.00
N GLY A 710 -59.56 -23.64 -59.79
CA GLY A 710 -58.77 -24.08 -58.65
C GLY A 710 -59.48 -23.84 -57.32
N TRP A 711 -58.73 -23.89 -56.21
CA TRP A 711 -59.25 -23.62 -54.88
C TRP A 711 -58.40 -22.59 -54.14
N GLY A 712 -58.98 -21.95 -53.14
CA GLY A 712 -58.25 -20.98 -52.33
C GLY A 712 -58.60 -21.04 -50.85
N THR A 713 -57.77 -20.38 -50.06
CA THR A 713 -57.93 -20.26 -48.61
C THR A 713 -57.57 -18.85 -48.15
N LEU A 714 -58.34 -18.34 -47.22
CA LEU A 714 -58.16 -17.03 -46.60
C LEU A 714 -58.19 -17.25 -45.10
N SER A 715 -57.17 -16.74 -44.42
CA SER A 715 -56.99 -16.91 -42.99
C SER A 715 -56.81 -15.57 -42.30
N LEU A 716 -57.49 -15.43 -41.16
CA LEU A 716 -57.22 -14.40 -40.16
C LEU A 716 -56.39 -15.03 -39.04
N GLN A 717 -55.31 -14.36 -38.64
CA GLN A 717 -54.41 -14.87 -37.61
C GLN A 717 -54.05 -13.81 -36.56
N ALA A 718 -53.88 -14.27 -35.32
CA ALA A 718 -53.36 -13.50 -34.21
C ALA A 718 -52.10 -14.19 -33.66
N GLU A 719 -51.09 -13.40 -33.28
CA GLU A 719 -49.80 -13.92 -32.86
C GLU A 719 -49.30 -13.32 -31.54
N MET A 720 -48.60 -14.15 -30.77
CA MET A 720 -47.90 -13.78 -29.55
C MET A 720 -46.45 -14.24 -29.63
N ASN A 721 -45.53 -13.33 -29.32
CA ASN A 721 -44.11 -13.55 -29.33
C ASN A 721 -43.53 -13.28 -27.94
N LYS A 722 -42.65 -14.15 -27.45
CA LYS A 722 -41.83 -13.89 -26.28
C LYS A 722 -40.41 -14.35 -26.55
N ALA A 723 -39.44 -13.46 -26.37
CA ALA A 723 -38.04 -13.78 -26.53
C ALA A 723 -37.21 -13.23 -25.38
N ASN A 724 -36.21 -14.01 -24.97
CA ASN A 724 -35.23 -13.63 -23.97
C ASN A 724 -33.85 -13.58 -24.63
N LEU A 725 -33.15 -12.48 -24.44
CA LEU A 725 -31.80 -12.24 -24.92
C LEU A 725 -30.81 -12.34 -23.79
N THR A 726 -29.64 -12.94 -24.06
CA THR A 726 -28.48 -12.88 -23.17
C THR A 726 -27.33 -12.18 -23.88
N HIS A 727 -26.81 -11.12 -23.26
CA HIS A 727 -25.73 -10.27 -23.75
C HIS A 727 -24.36 -10.78 -23.26
N PRO A 728 -23.23 -10.39 -23.91
CA PRO A 728 -21.90 -10.93 -23.60
C PRO A 728 -21.40 -10.62 -22.19
N LEU A 729 -21.81 -9.47 -21.63
CA LEU A 729 -21.50 -9.07 -20.25
C LEU A 729 -22.54 -9.57 -19.23
N GLY A 730 -23.41 -10.51 -19.61
CA GLY A 730 -24.36 -11.19 -18.73
C GLY A 730 -25.70 -10.49 -18.53
N GLY A 731 -25.93 -9.31 -19.12
CA GLY A 731 -27.25 -8.65 -19.12
C GLY A 731 -28.32 -9.48 -19.85
N ARG A 732 -29.58 -9.35 -19.43
CA ARG A 732 -30.70 -10.13 -19.99
C ARG A 732 -31.89 -9.27 -20.40
N SER A 733 -32.06 -9.02 -21.69
CA SER A 733 -33.24 -8.31 -22.20
C SER A 733 -34.40 -9.25 -22.52
N GLN A 734 -35.62 -8.72 -22.52
CA GLN A 734 -36.83 -9.44 -22.93
C GLN A 734 -37.59 -8.66 -24.00
N VAL A 735 -38.12 -9.37 -24.99
CA VAL A 735 -38.97 -8.81 -26.04
C VAL A 735 -40.31 -9.56 -26.02
N LYS A 736 -41.41 -8.82 -25.98
CA LYS A 736 -42.77 -9.35 -26.10
C LYS A 736 -43.44 -8.74 -27.32
N GLY A 737 -44.05 -9.54 -28.17
CA GLY A 737 -44.73 -9.07 -29.38
C GLY A 737 -46.17 -9.56 -29.43
N TYR A 738 -47.05 -8.72 -29.96
CA TYR A 738 -48.44 -9.07 -30.24
C TYR A 738 -48.78 -8.59 -31.64
N GLY A 739 -49.40 -9.43 -32.45
CA GLY A 739 -49.70 -9.09 -33.83
C GLY A 739 -50.97 -9.70 -34.36
N VAL A 740 -51.39 -9.16 -35.50
CA VAL A 740 -52.50 -9.66 -36.30
C VAL A 740 -52.05 -9.76 -37.75
N GLY A 741 -52.59 -10.72 -38.47
CA GLY A 741 -52.22 -10.96 -39.85
C GLY A 741 -53.34 -11.52 -40.69
N ILE A 742 -53.16 -11.40 -41.99
CA ILE A 742 -53.96 -12.05 -43.02
C ILE A 742 -53.05 -12.95 -43.85
N TYR A 743 -53.58 -14.10 -44.24
CA TYR A 743 -52.91 -15.04 -45.13
C TYR A 743 -53.88 -15.52 -46.20
N ALA A 744 -53.41 -15.60 -47.43
CA ALA A 744 -54.19 -16.10 -48.55
C ALA A 744 -53.37 -17.08 -49.38
N LYS A 745 -53.99 -18.17 -49.82
CA LYS A 745 -53.41 -19.16 -50.73
C LYS A 745 -54.39 -19.43 -51.85
N TYR A 746 -53.91 -19.48 -53.08
CA TYR A 746 -54.69 -19.93 -54.23
C TYR A 746 -53.90 -21.02 -54.96
N HIS A 747 -54.54 -22.17 -55.14
CA HIS A 747 -53.99 -23.34 -55.82
C HIS A 747 -54.78 -23.59 -57.10
N ALA A 748 -54.15 -23.39 -58.24
CA ALA A 748 -54.75 -23.61 -59.55
C ALA A 748 -54.74 -25.11 -59.90
N HIS A 749 -55.71 -25.56 -60.69
CA HIS A 749 -55.73 -26.93 -61.23
C HIS A 749 -54.49 -27.26 -62.10
N SER A 750 -53.74 -26.24 -62.56
CA SER A 750 -52.45 -26.39 -63.23
C SER A 750 -51.27 -26.75 -62.31
N ASN A 751 -51.55 -27.06 -61.03
CA ASN A 751 -50.57 -27.33 -59.96
C ASN A 751 -49.68 -26.13 -59.56
N VAL A 752 -50.00 -24.92 -60.03
CA VAL A 752 -49.37 -23.68 -59.58
C VAL A 752 -50.08 -23.17 -58.33
N ALA A 753 -49.32 -22.74 -57.33
CA ALA A 753 -49.84 -22.11 -56.13
C ALA A 753 -49.18 -20.74 -55.88
N ILE A 754 -50.02 -19.76 -55.53
CA ILE A 754 -49.60 -18.45 -55.04
C ILE A 754 -50.06 -18.28 -53.60
N GLU A 755 -49.14 -17.87 -52.74
CA GLU A 755 -49.36 -17.63 -51.32
C GLU A 755 -48.95 -16.20 -50.98
N GLY A 756 -49.78 -15.52 -50.20
CA GLY A 756 -49.54 -14.16 -49.74
C GLY A 756 -49.83 -14.02 -48.26
N ALA A 757 -49.03 -13.26 -47.53
CA ALA A 757 -49.30 -12.91 -46.15
C ALA A 757 -49.02 -11.44 -45.88
N MET A 758 -49.76 -10.83 -44.96
CA MET A 758 -49.47 -9.50 -44.42
C MET A 758 -49.69 -9.51 -42.92
N ASN A 759 -48.68 -9.12 -42.16
CA ASN A 759 -48.72 -9.09 -40.70
C ASN A 759 -48.40 -7.69 -40.17
N TYR A 760 -49.07 -7.30 -39.09
CA TYR A 760 -48.78 -6.11 -38.29
C TYR A 760 -48.58 -6.54 -36.84
N SER A 761 -47.42 -6.21 -36.27
CA SER A 761 -46.96 -6.70 -34.98
C SER A 761 -46.36 -5.57 -34.15
N TYR A 762 -46.70 -5.50 -32.87
CA TYR A 762 -46.20 -4.51 -31.92
C TYR A 762 -45.27 -5.17 -30.90
N PHE A 763 -43.99 -4.80 -30.91
CA PHE A 763 -42.98 -5.36 -30.01
C PHE A 763 -42.65 -4.39 -28.88
N GLN A 764 -42.74 -4.87 -27.63
CA GLN A 764 -42.30 -4.22 -26.41
C GLN A 764 -40.95 -4.80 -25.99
N HIS A 765 -39.96 -3.94 -25.82
CA HIS A 765 -38.60 -4.29 -25.41
C HIS A 765 -38.36 -3.83 -23.98
N HIS A 766 -37.92 -4.77 -23.15
CA HIS A 766 -37.42 -4.51 -21.79
C HIS A 766 -35.93 -4.81 -21.77
N LEU A 767 -35.13 -3.75 -21.62
CA LEU A 767 -33.68 -3.81 -21.63
C LEU A 767 -33.16 -3.92 -20.20
N HIS A 768 -32.32 -4.93 -19.96
CA HIS A 768 -31.48 -5.02 -18.77
C HIS A 768 -30.06 -5.32 -19.23
N ILE A 769 -29.22 -4.30 -19.12
CA ILE A 769 -27.89 -4.25 -19.71
C ILE A 769 -26.88 -4.21 -18.57
N LYS A 770 -25.84 -5.03 -18.68
CA LYS A 770 -24.68 -4.97 -17.80
C LYS A 770 -23.49 -4.42 -18.58
N ASN A 771 -22.73 -3.53 -17.96
CA ASN A 771 -21.49 -2.98 -18.47
C ASN A 771 -20.41 -3.02 -17.36
N THR A 772 -19.19 -2.59 -17.67
CA THR A 772 -18.05 -2.68 -16.72
C THR A 772 -18.10 -1.65 -15.59
N ARG A 773 -19.15 -0.82 -15.54
CA ARG A 773 -19.35 0.27 -14.56
C ARG A 773 -20.71 0.19 -13.85
N GLY A 774 -21.50 -0.87 -14.10
CA GLY A 774 -22.81 -1.07 -13.49
C GLY A 774 -23.86 -1.61 -14.46
N GLU A 775 -25.13 -1.32 -14.15
CA GLU A 775 -26.29 -1.80 -14.89
C GLU A 775 -27.12 -0.64 -15.44
N SER A 776 -27.67 -0.80 -16.64
CA SER A 776 -28.57 0.16 -17.28
C SER A 776 -29.87 -0.54 -17.69
N VAL A 777 -31.01 0.09 -17.43
CA VAL A 777 -32.33 -0.39 -17.83
C VAL A 777 -33.01 0.57 -18.78
N GLY A 778 -33.87 0.05 -19.64
CA GLY A 778 -34.64 0.87 -20.57
C GLY A 778 -35.81 0.12 -21.16
N GLN A 779 -36.77 0.85 -21.70
CA GLN A 779 -37.92 0.26 -22.38
C GLN A 779 -38.27 1.06 -23.63
N PHE A 780 -38.65 0.36 -24.69
CA PHE A 780 -39.20 0.97 -25.88
C PHE A 780 -40.16 0.00 -26.57
N SER A 781 -40.99 0.55 -27.46
CA SER A 781 -41.86 -0.26 -28.30
C SER A 781 -41.77 0.16 -29.74
N GLN A 782 -41.90 -0.81 -30.65
CA GLN A 782 -41.76 -0.61 -32.08
C GLN A 782 -42.84 -1.40 -32.84
N PRO A 783 -43.66 -0.72 -33.67
CA PRO A 783 -44.55 -1.39 -34.60
C PRO A 783 -43.77 -1.84 -35.84
N ILE A 784 -44.09 -3.05 -36.31
CA ILE A 784 -43.50 -3.67 -37.49
C ILE A 784 -44.62 -4.20 -38.34
N TRP A 785 -44.52 -3.97 -39.64
CA TRP A 785 -45.36 -4.63 -40.61
C TRP A 785 -44.49 -5.30 -41.65
N GLY A 786 -45.06 -6.29 -42.29
CA GLY A 786 -44.37 -6.98 -43.36
C GLY A 786 -45.32 -7.82 -44.19
N THR A 787 -44.79 -8.25 -45.32
CA THR A 787 -45.51 -8.99 -46.34
C THR A 787 -44.69 -10.15 -46.84
N MET A 788 -45.37 -11.21 -47.25
CA MET A 788 -44.77 -12.36 -47.92
C MET A 788 -45.52 -12.60 -49.22
N LEU A 789 -44.78 -12.97 -50.26
CA LEU A 789 -45.31 -13.60 -51.47
C LEU A 789 -44.50 -14.86 -51.77
N LYS A 790 -45.16 -16.00 -51.98
CA LYS A 790 -44.54 -17.26 -52.37
C LYS A 790 -45.25 -17.85 -53.59
N LEU A 791 -44.47 -18.19 -54.62
CA LEU A 791 -44.92 -18.86 -55.82
C LEU A 791 -44.34 -20.27 -55.82
N SER A 792 -45.16 -21.28 -56.09
CA SER A 792 -44.70 -22.68 -56.16
C SER A 792 -45.41 -23.46 -57.25
N TYR A 793 -44.77 -24.52 -57.73
CA TYR A 793 -45.34 -25.44 -58.70
C TYR A 793 -45.19 -26.87 -58.19
N THR A 794 -46.27 -27.66 -58.16
CA THR A 794 -46.23 -29.05 -57.69
C THR A 794 -46.10 -30.03 -58.85
N HIS A 795 -45.00 -30.76 -58.90
CA HIS A 795 -44.81 -31.89 -59.79
C HIS A 795 -45.07 -33.20 -59.03
N LYS A 796 -46.03 -34.00 -59.50
CA LYS A 796 -46.44 -35.25 -58.85
C LYS A 796 -45.76 -36.45 -59.52
N LEU A 797 -45.03 -37.26 -58.76
CA LEU A 797 -44.32 -38.48 -59.17
C LEU A 797 -44.79 -39.65 -58.31
N GLY A 798 -45.91 -40.27 -58.68
CA GLY A 798 -46.57 -41.27 -57.83
C GLY A 798 -46.97 -40.68 -56.48
N ASN A 799 -46.42 -41.23 -55.41
CA ASN A 799 -46.65 -40.73 -54.04
C ASN A 799 -45.70 -39.58 -53.63
N LEU A 800 -44.74 -39.20 -54.47
CA LEU A 800 -43.80 -38.11 -54.20
C LEU A 800 -44.25 -36.81 -54.88
N ASN A 801 -44.42 -35.76 -54.10
CA ASN A 801 -44.66 -34.39 -54.58
C ASN A 801 -43.36 -33.59 -54.48
N ILE A 802 -42.89 -33.03 -55.59
CA ILE A 802 -41.75 -32.11 -55.63
C ILE A 802 -42.27 -30.70 -55.94
N ARG A 803 -41.93 -29.74 -55.08
CA ARG A 803 -42.45 -28.37 -55.12
C ARG A 803 -41.30 -27.35 -55.11
N PRO A 804 -40.71 -27.01 -56.28
CA PRO A 804 -39.91 -25.81 -56.39
C PRO A 804 -40.72 -24.57 -56.01
N ALA A 805 -40.10 -23.64 -55.30
CA ALA A 805 -40.72 -22.42 -54.83
C ALA A 805 -39.76 -21.22 -54.89
N LEU A 806 -40.34 -20.07 -55.22
CA LEU A 806 -39.73 -18.74 -55.13
C LEU A 806 -40.50 -17.95 -54.07
N SER A 807 -39.80 -17.41 -53.07
CA SER A 807 -40.38 -16.63 -51.99
C SER A 807 -39.78 -15.24 -51.93
N THR A 808 -40.57 -14.25 -51.53
CA THR A 808 -40.09 -12.93 -51.16
C THR A 808 -40.79 -12.45 -49.90
N HIS A 809 -40.01 -11.89 -48.97
CA HIS A 809 -40.49 -11.37 -47.70
C HIS A 809 -39.98 -9.94 -47.52
N TYR A 810 -40.88 -9.01 -47.27
CA TYR A 810 -40.55 -7.63 -46.96
C TYR A 810 -40.95 -7.30 -45.53
N MET A 811 -40.10 -6.59 -44.82
CA MET A 811 -40.43 -6.07 -43.49
C MET A 811 -39.98 -4.62 -43.35
N ASN A 812 -40.73 -3.85 -42.56
CA ASN A 812 -40.42 -2.48 -42.25
C ASN A 812 -40.69 -2.16 -40.77
N SER A 813 -39.74 -1.46 -40.16
CA SER A 813 -39.84 -0.96 -38.79
C SER A 813 -39.58 0.55 -38.74
N HIS A 814 -40.33 1.26 -37.90
CA HIS A 814 -40.21 2.72 -37.74
C HIS A 814 -39.03 3.11 -36.85
N ASN A 815 -38.54 4.34 -36.98
CA ASN A 815 -37.52 4.86 -36.07
C ASN A 815 -38.05 4.97 -34.63
N LYS A 816 -37.15 4.88 -33.64
CA LYS A 816 -37.52 5.05 -32.23
C LYS A 816 -36.42 5.74 -31.44
N SER A 817 -36.81 6.75 -30.68
CA SER A 817 -35.96 7.39 -29.68
C SER A 817 -36.44 7.01 -28.28
N PHE A 818 -35.52 6.70 -27.38
CA PHE A 818 -35.79 6.43 -25.97
C PHE A 818 -34.55 6.77 -25.13
N ALA A 819 -34.70 6.71 -23.81
CA ALA A 819 -33.60 6.91 -22.87
C ALA A 819 -33.43 5.68 -21.98
N LEU A 820 -32.17 5.42 -21.62
CA LEU A 820 -31.80 4.46 -20.57
C LEU A 820 -31.80 5.16 -19.19
N SER A 821 -31.76 4.36 -18.11
CA SER A 821 -31.75 4.83 -16.72
C SER A 821 -30.56 5.72 -16.36
N ASP A 822 -29.46 5.64 -17.12
CA ASP A 822 -28.26 6.47 -17.05
C ASP A 822 -28.36 7.75 -17.91
N HIS A 823 -29.58 8.13 -18.30
CA HIS A 823 -29.92 9.27 -19.16
C HIS A 823 -29.26 9.23 -20.54
N ILE A 824 -28.83 8.06 -21.04
CA ILE A 824 -28.30 7.94 -22.40
C ILE A 824 -29.48 8.03 -23.37
N LYS A 825 -29.51 9.07 -24.20
CA LYS A 825 -30.47 9.21 -25.30
C LYS A 825 -30.01 8.34 -26.46
N THR A 826 -30.88 7.46 -26.93
CA THR A 826 -30.58 6.52 -28.01
C THR A 826 -31.64 6.64 -29.11
N LYS A 827 -31.19 6.59 -30.36
CA LYS A 827 -32.08 6.53 -31.53
C LYS A 827 -31.80 5.27 -32.34
N ILE A 828 -32.81 4.42 -32.47
CA ILE A 828 -32.85 3.30 -33.42
C ILE A 828 -33.45 3.81 -34.72
N GLN A 829 -32.71 3.69 -35.82
CA GLN A 829 -33.22 4.06 -37.15
C GLN A 829 -34.22 3.05 -37.70
N SER A 830 -35.06 3.50 -38.64
CA SER A 830 -36.00 2.64 -39.36
C SER A 830 -35.25 1.59 -40.18
N GLN A 831 -35.80 0.38 -40.24
CA GLN A 831 -35.21 -0.74 -40.98
C GLN A 831 -36.17 -1.17 -42.07
N ALA A 832 -35.66 -1.44 -43.27
CA ALA A 832 -36.41 -2.01 -44.37
C ALA A 832 -35.59 -3.13 -45.00
N VAL A 833 -36.09 -4.36 -44.89
CA VAL A 833 -35.37 -5.57 -45.31
C VAL A 833 -36.23 -6.37 -46.25
N LEU A 834 -35.66 -6.77 -47.38
CA LEU A 834 -36.24 -7.65 -48.37
C LEU A 834 -35.43 -8.96 -48.40
N TYR A 835 -36.08 -10.08 -48.16
CA TYR A 835 -35.53 -11.42 -48.35
C TYR A 835 -36.11 -12.04 -49.60
N SER A 836 -35.27 -12.64 -50.44
CA SER A 836 -35.71 -13.44 -51.59
C SER A 836 -35.14 -14.84 -51.51
N GLY A 837 -36.00 -15.85 -51.56
CA GLY A 837 -35.64 -17.26 -51.37
C GLY A 837 -35.97 -18.11 -52.59
N ILE A 838 -35.10 -19.07 -52.88
CA ILE A 838 -35.40 -20.18 -53.78
C ILE A 838 -35.27 -21.48 -52.99
N GLY A 839 -36.27 -22.35 -53.11
CA GLY A 839 -36.28 -23.61 -52.38
C GLY A 839 -37.02 -24.71 -53.11
N VAL A 840 -36.83 -25.93 -52.64
CA VAL A 840 -37.53 -27.12 -53.12
C VAL A 840 -38.05 -27.88 -51.92
N ASN A 841 -39.36 -28.11 -51.88
CA ASN A 841 -40.02 -28.96 -50.91
C ASN A 841 -40.35 -30.32 -51.55
N MET A 842 -39.98 -31.40 -50.88
CA MET A 842 -40.27 -32.78 -51.28
C MET A 842 -41.17 -33.40 -50.21
N GLU A 843 -42.31 -33.94 -50.61
CA GLU A 843 -43.31 -34.50 -49.70
C GLU A 843 -43.74 -35.87 -50.22
N TYR A 844 -43.62 -36.90 -49.40
CA TYR A 844 -44.06 -38.25 -49.76
C TYR A 844 -45.37 -38.58 -49.05
N VAL A 845 -46.38 -39.05 -49.78
CA VAL A 845 -47.73 -39.30 -49.24
C VAL A 845 -47.91 -40.79 -48.94
N LEU A 846 -48.20 -41.11 -47.68
CA LEU A 846 -48.52 -42.45 -47.21
C LEU A 846 -49.96 -42.48 -46.72
N THR A 847 -50.77 -43.41 -47.22
CA THR A 847 -52.18 -43.56 -46.81
C THR A 847 -52.40 -44.94 -46.21
N ALA A 848 -52.91 -44.99 -44.97
CA ALA A 848 -53.24 -46.22 -44.26
C ALA A 848 -54.61 -46.06 -43.56
N GLY A 849 -55.66 -46.59 -44.18
CA GLY A 849 -57.03 -46.43 -43.69
C GLY A 849 -57.46 -44.95 -43.67
N ASN A 850 -57.89 -44.47 -42.49
CA ASN A 850 -58.28 -43.07 -42.27
C ASN A 850 -57.11 -42.15 -41.88
N ILE A 851 -55.86 -42.64 -41.94
CA ILE A 851 -54.67 -41.86 -41.57
C ILE A 851 -53.83 -41.62 -42.81
N GLU A 852 -53.44 -40.36 -43.00
CA GLU A 852 -52.53 -39.95 -44.06
C GLU A 852 -51.29 -39.30 -43.44
N ILE A 853 -50.11 -39.83 -43.73
CA ILE A 853 -48.83 -39.36 -43.20
C ILE A 853 -48.00 -38.81 -44.37
N ARG A 854 -47.50 -37.58 -44.20
CA ARG A 854 -46.74 -36.81 -45.19
C ARG A 854 -45.40 -36.36 -44.59
N PRO A 855 -44.38 -37.23 -44.54
CA PRO A 855 -43.02 -36.78 -44.32
C PRO A 855 -42.60 -35.81 -45.43
N HIS A 856 -41.95 -34.72 -45.06
CA HIS A 856 -41.47 -33.71 -46.00
C HIS A 856 -40.09 -33.18 -45.63
N LEU A 857 -39.36 -32.78 -46.66
CA LEU A 857 -38.04 -32.17 -46.60
C LEU A 857 -38.04 -30.93 -47.48
N GLU A 858 -37.67 -29.78 -46.92
CA GLU A 858 -37.52 -28.52 -47.65
C GLU A 858 -36.09 -28.01 -47.51
N VAL A 859 -35.48 -27.69 -48.65
CA VAL A 859 -34.18 -27.02 -48.71
C VAL A 859 -34.42 -25.64 -49.33
N GLU A 860 -33.97 -24.59 -48.66
CA GLU A 860 -34.14 -23.22 -49.13
C GLU A 860 -32.84 -22.42 -49.00
N LYS A 861 -32.57 -21.60 -50.01
CA LYS A 861 -31.49 -20.60 -49.98
C LYS A 861 -32.10 -19.22 -50.13
N ARG A 862 -31.83 -18.34 -49.15
CA ARG A 862 -32.35 -16.97 -49.09
C ARG A 862 -31.24 -15.92 -49.23
N TYR A 863 -31.57 -14.82 -49.89
CA TYR A 863 -30.70 -13.67 -50.09
C TYR A 863 -31.29 -12.39 -49.47
N SER A 864 -30.43 -11.70 -48.73
CA SER A 864 -30.52 -10.38 -48.12
C SER A 864 -30.46 -9.18 -49.05
N LEU A 865 -31.49 -8.31 -49.14
CA LEU A 865 -31.28 -6.91 -49.52
C LEU A 865 -31.83 -5.98 -48.43
N SER A 866 -30.94 -5.22 -47.80
CA SER A 866 -31.30 -4.21 -46.79
C SER A 866 -30.94 -2.81 -47.29
N LYS A 867 -31.92 -1.91 -47.34
CA LYS A 867 -31.73 -0.52 -47.77
C LYS A 867 -31.27 0.39 -46.63
N HIS A 868 -31.51 -0.04 -45.39
CA HIS A 868 -31.06 0.61 -44.15
C HIS A 868 -30.68 -0.47 -43.12
N PRO A 869 -29.38 -0.80 -42.94
CA PRO A 869 -28.96 -1.67 -41.84
C PRO A 869 -29.36 -1.04 -40.50
N THR A 870 -29.56 -1.86 -39.47
CA THR A 870 -29.92 -1.40 -38.13
C THR A 870 -28.89 -0.39 -37.62
N ASN A 871 -29.21 0.89 -37.66
CA ASN A 871 -28.29 1.93 -37.19
C ASN A 871 -28.72 2.46 -35.83
N ILE A 872 -27.76 2.54 -34.92
CA ILE A 872 -27.93 3.18 -33.61
C ILE A 872 -27.07 4.43 -33.57
N ILE A 873 -27.72 5.57 -33.32
CA ILE A 873 -27.04 6.82 -33.06
C ILE A 873 -27.06 7.05 -31.55
N SER A 874 -25.88 7.11 -30.96
CA SER A 874 -25.65 7.27 -29.52
C SER A 874 -25.22 8.71 -29.18
N ARG A 875 -24.91 8.94 -27.89
CA ARG A 875 -24.74 10.25 -27.25
C ARG A 875 -23.68 11.15 -27.93
N ASN A 876 -22.68 10.56 -28.58
CA ASN A 876 -21.56 11.28 -29.22
C ASN A 876 -21.67 11.42 -30.75
N GLY A 877 -22.85 11.13 -31.34
CA GLY A 877 -23.04 11.19 -32.80
C GLY A 877 -22.39 10.04 -33.58
N LEU A 878 -21.78 9.07 -32.88
CA LEU A 878 -21.29 7.83 -33.46
C LEU A 878 -22.48 6.99 -33.96
N SER A 879 -22.37 6.51 -35.20
CA SER A 879 -23.35 5.61 -35.81
C SER A 879 -22.81 4.19 -35.80
N TRP A 880 -23.52 3.30 -35.11
CA TRP A 880 -23.19 1.88 -35.05
C TRP A 880 -24.11 1.11 -35.99
N GLN A 881 -23.53 0.42 -36.97
CA GLN A 881 -24.29 -0.38 -37.93
C GLN A 881 -24.44 -1.82 -37.41
N GLY A 882 -25.64 -2.36 -37.55
CA GLY A 882 -25.96 -3.75 -37.26
C GLY A 882 -25.79 -4.66 -38.48
N VAL A 883 -26.05 -5.97 -38.29
CA VAL A 883 -25.83 -6.98 -39.32
C VAL A 883 -26.80 -6.83 -40.49
N SER A 884 -26.26 -6.84 -41.70
CA SER A 884 -27.00 -7.09 -42.95
C SER A 884 -26.91 -8.60 -43.28
N VAL A 885 -28.05 -9.29 -43.32
CA VAL A 885 -28.13 -10.74 -43.55
C VAL A 885 -27.87 -11.08 -45.02
N ALA A 886 -26.61 -11.15 -45.48
CA ALA A 886 -26.36 -11.28 -46.93
C ALA A 886 -26.90 -12.59 -47.56
N LYS A 887 -26.66 -13.75 -46.93
CA LYS A 887 -27.05 -15.07 -47.46
C LYS A 887 -27.35 -16.08 -46.35
N GLN A 888 -28.46 -16.82 -46.48
CA GLN A 888 -28.88 -17.87 -45.54
C GLN A 888 -29.20 -19.17 -46.29
N GLN A 889 -28.83 -20.32 -45.70
CA GLN A 889 -29.21 -21.65 -46.17
C GLN A 889 -29.97 -22.38 -45.06
N GLY A 890 -31.10 -22.96 -45.40
CA GLY A 890 -32.00 -23.64 -44.47
C GLY A 890 -32.36 -25.05 -44.93
N LEU A 891 -32.51 -25.93 -43.94
CA LEU A 891 -33.01 -27.29 -44.06
C LEU A 891 -34.17 -27.45 -43.08
N THR A 892 -35.33 -27.85 -43.58
CA THR A 892 -36.51 -28.15 -42.79
C THR A 892 -36.95 -29.58 -43.04
N ALA A 893 -37.08 -30.37 -41.99
CA ALA A 893 -37.61 -31.72 -42.06
C ALA A 893 -38.81 -31.86 -41.13
N GLY A 894 -39.85 -32.56 -41.54
CA GLY A 894 -41.01 -32.75 -40.70
C GLY A 894 -41.97 -33.81 -41.18
N ILE A 895 -43.01 -34.03 -40.38
CA ILE A 895 -44.07 -35.00 -40.66
C ILE A 895 -45.41 -34.30 -40.43
N ASN A 896 -46.24 -34.28 -41.46
CA ASN A 896 -47.64 -33.88 -41.39
C ASN A 896 -48.52 -35.12 -41.34
N THR A 897 -49.44 -35.20 -40.38
CA THR A 897 -50.33 -36.36 -40.18
C THR A 897 -51.76 -35.89 -40.16
N LYS A 898 -52.59 -36.38 -41.09
CA LYS A 898 -54.04 -36.15 -41.13
C LYS A 898 -54.75 -37.39 -40.59
N ILE A 899 -55.62 -37.20 -39.60
CA ILE A 899 -56.39 -38.25 -38.91
C ILE A 899 -57.87 -38.03 -39.21
N GLY A 900 -58.47 -38.91 -40.01
CA GLY A 900 -59.83 -38.77 -40.50
C GLY A 900 -60.01 -37.55 -41.41
N LYS A 901 -61.21 -36.95 -41.37
CA LYS A 901 -61.53 -35.74 -42.14
C LYS A 901 -61.32 -34.43 -41.35
N VAL A 902 -60.99 -34.52 -40.07
CA VAL A 902 -61.25 -33.42 -39.11
C VAL A 902 -59.96 -32.91 -38.46
N LEU A 903 -58.98 -33.77 -38.15
CA LEU A 903 -57.79 -33.39 -37.38
C LEU A 903 -56.52 -33.54 -38.23
N ALA A 904 -55.61 -32.57 -38.18
CA ALA A 904 -54.22 -32.80 -38.60
C ALA A 904 -53.19 -32.17 -37.66
N LEU A 905 -52.01 -32.78 -37.66
CA LEU A 905 -50.86 -32.43 -36.83
C LEU A 905 -49.61 -32.31 -37.72
N ASP A 906 -48.87 -31.22 -37.61
CA ASP A 906 -47.57 -31.05 -38.27
C ASP A 906 -46.49 -30.82 -37.22
N THR A 907 -45.40 -31.59 -37.30
CA THR A 907 -44.21 -31.37 -36.49
C THR A 907 -43.02 -31.16 -37.42
N THR A 908 -42.32 -30.04 -37.27
CA THR A 908 -41.12 -29.72 -38.06
C THR A 908 -39.93 -29.37 -37.19
N PHE A 909 -38.76 -29.76 -37.69
CA PHE A 909 -37.46 -29.34 -37.22
C PHE A 909 -36.81 -28.49 -38.30
N GLU A 910 -36.38 -27.29 -37.94
CA GLU A 910 -35.68 -26.38 -38.83
C GLU A 910 -34.25 -26.19 -38.34
N TYR A 911 -33.31 -26.31 -39.26
CA TYR A 911 -31.92 -25.88 -39.08
C TYR A 911 -31.57 -24.88 -40.18
N ALA A 912 -31.08 -23.71 -39.79
CA ALA A 912 -30.57 -22.76 -40.76
C ALA A 912 -29.20 -22.24 -40.34
N LYS A 913 -28.30 -22.15 -41.33
CA LYS A 913 -26.97 -21.61 -41.19
C LYS A 913 -26.82 -20.41 -42.13
N GLN A 914 -26.40 -19.29 -41.57
CA GLN A 914 -26.13 -18.08 -42.32
C GLN A 914 -24.63 -17.93 -42.58
N GLU A 915 -24.26 -17.28 -43.68
CA GLU A 915 -22.86 -16.99 -43.97
C GLU A 915 -22.28 -16.12 -42.83
N ASN A 916 -21.23 -16.63 -42.20
CA ASN A 916 -20.45 -16.12 -41.07
C ASN A 916 -21.03 -16.05 -39.66
N THR A 917 -22.34 -16.00 -39.35
CA THR A 917 -22.68 -15.45 -38.00
C THR A 917 -23.95 -15.93 -37.31
N GLN A 918 -24.77 -16.81 -37.87
CA GLN A 918 -26.05 -17.22 -37.25
C GLN A 918 -26.32 -18.73 -37.39
N GLN A 919 -26.55 -19.39 -36.25
CA GLN A 919 -27.13 -20.72 -36.19
C GLN A 919 -28.55 -20.62 -35.63
N LYS A 920 -29.53 -21.07 -36.42
CA LYS A 920 -30.93 -21.22 -35.98
C LYS A 920 -31.23 -22.70 -35.79
N LYS A 921 -31.84 -23.03 -34.65
CA LYS A 921 -32.54 -24.29 -34.43
C LYS A 921 -33.98 -23.95 -34.07
N ALA A 922 -34.95 -24.61 -34.69
CA ALA A 922 -36.34 -24.45 -34.31
C ALA A 922 -37.13 -25.75 -34.34
N ILE A 923 -38.12 -25.83 -33.47
CA ILE A 923 -39.13 -26.87 -33.45
C ILE A 923 -40.48 -26.19 -33.56
N LYS A 924 -41.28 -26.62 -34.54
CA LYS A 924 -42.63 -26.10 -34.76
C LYS A 924 -43.64 -27.23 -34.70
N LEU A 925 -44.77 -26.93 -34.05
CA LEU A 925 -45.89 -27.83 -33.87
C LEU A 925 -47.16 -27.09 -34.28
N GLN A 926 -47.86 -27.60 -35.30
CA GLN A 926 -49.14 -27.08 -35.73
C GLN A 926 -50.24 -28.13 -35.54
N ILE A 927 -51.36 -27.72 -34.96
CA ILE A 927 -52.58 -28.50 -34.89
C ILE A 927 -53.70 -27.77 -35.63
N GLN A 928 -54.48 -28.51 -36.40
CA GLN A 928 -55.64 -27.96 -37.12
C GLN A 928 -56.88 -28.84 -36.96
N TYR A 929 -58.03 -28.20 -36.93
CA TYR A 929 -59.35 -28.83 -36.85
C TYR A 929 -60.26 -28.26 -37.96
N GLU A 930 -60.79 -29.13 -38.81
CA GLU A 930 -61.73 -28.82 -39.90
C GLU A 930 -63.17 -29.14 -39.46
N PHE A 931 -64.06 -28.15 -39.50
CA PHE A 931 -65.48 -28.25 -39.11
C PHE A 931 -66.38 -28.79 -40.24
#